data_AF-A0A7S4CP70-F1
#
_entry.id   AF-A0A7S4CP70-F1
#
_cell.length_a   1.000
_cell.length_b   1.000
_cell.length_c   1.000
_cell.angle_alpha   90.00
_cell.angle_beta   90.00
_cell.angle_gamma   90.00
#
_symmetry.space_group_name_H-M   'P 1'
#
loop_
_entity.id
_entity.type
_entity.pdbx_description
1 polymer ?
#
loop_
_entity_poly.entity_id
_entity_poly.type
_entity_poly.pdbx_seq_one_letter_code
_entity_poly.pdbx_strand_id
1 'polypeptide(L)'
;MFHKLRLRLAFPDHLQLVAMLALLDTPGVKCVLRAGDHVRHALCDATLWQTYDPCTVHPNDVETLPFKPFPRNLLTGRFGTLSFDSRVRAVKVANSGDELQGYAGLQFVPYLSDTVDRDSGLKNASCNLFGNAWWGTRTSWPPRAGTNMTLFSVHFSSLGKSTIAKSTKWMQEYNRKVGPVGARDFGTMAFLDSIGIESYFSGCFTTMIDMGYQKSPTPMGYRNEPNPSRVVVVDVEEQHLPEHVRKSGIFKHANIPSQLMNSTMERFLYAFQLLKLYSKTARLVVTSRIHAALPALAQGKPVVFVLTDHLPGGGGGRTAGLTKFFHVYDKTKPQAQWPVDLDHPQPNPGNHEVDRYRAQFWHYIAHFLLRNPEDPQALYAQTGRLFGVVPLQRLGAAQPTEYPTQSLFHFIVTTGPNTMNWRIIRAIEQVFYHHPNAKVLVHSNTLVAAREKGLLTGLEIFTEVGYNLEVVPFKLLDLAAQCLQSTEAVNFFVNKSYAKAKNHRNWYSHETDLLRTAILCVQGGVYLDTDMHLVRPLPKSMRNVLALQGRKQVNGAMLIFDQGSEFMRVAVTEFLTNYRTTWGWNGPNLLQRVANRLNNTGSFTILGQESFYPFRWQEVLKCWNSTEPYEARITNHTYAVHLNTGMSKHIQQAPRGSVCHKIMSTFCIFCHILPHASLNRTPPPRF
;
A
#
# COMPACT_ATOMS: atom_id res chain seq x y z
N MET A 1 24.42 -4.01 12.41
CA MET A 1 23.11 -4.33 13.00
C MET A 1 22.53 -2.99 13.42
N PHE A 2 21.42 -2.53 12.83
CA PHE A 2 20.87 -1.20 13.10
C PHE A 2 19.65 -1.35 13.99
N HIS A 3 19.61 -0.54 15.05
CA HIS A 3 18.53 -0.54 15.99
C HIS A 3 17.46 0.44 15.51
N LYS A 4 16.20 0.06 15.66
CA LYS A 4 15.04 0.93 15.47
C LYS A 4 15.20 2.19 16.32
N LEU A 5 15.36 3.36 15.69
CA LEU A 5 15.11 4.64 16.34
C LEU A 5 13.59 4.82 16.43
N ARG A 6 12.96 4.12 17.38
CA ARG A 6 11.73 4.65 17.96
C ARG A 6 12.16 5.81 18.83
N LEU A 7 12.27 7.01 18.25
CA LEU A 7 12.04 8.20 19.03
C LEU A 7 10.64 8.00 19.62
N ARG A 8 10.59 7.62 20.90
CA ARG A 8 9.38 7.11 21.58
C ARG A 8 8.21 8.09 21.53
N LEU A 9 8.42 9.30 21.02
CA LEU A 9 7.45 10.34 20.85
C LEU A 9 7.79 11.10 19.55
N ALA A 10 6.78 11.27 18.71
CA ALA A 10 6.61 12.36 17.75
C ALA A 10 7.37 12.32 16.40
N PHE A 11 6.63 11.92 15.36
CA PHE A 11 6.70 12.53 14.01
C PHE A 11 6.88 14.06 14.00
N PRO A 12 6.29 14.82 14.94
CA PRO A 12 6.64 16.21 15.17
C PRO A 12 8.11 16.49 15.37
N ASP A 13 8.95 15.60 15.92
CA ASP A 13 10.34 15.93 16.25
C ASP A 13 11.25 15.94 15.00
N HIS A 14 10.93 15.17 13.94
CA HIS A 14 11.62 15.26 12.64
C HIS A 14 11.19 16.50 11.85
N LEU A 15 9.88 16.78 11.79
CA LEU A 15 9.35 17.99 11.18
C LEU A 15 9.71 19.26 11.98
N GLN A 16 9.79 19.16 13.31
CA GLN A 16 10.26 20.22 14.20
C GLN A 16 11.75 20.39 14.05
N LEU A 17 12.56 19.34 13.90
CA LEU A 17 13.97 19.50 13.59
C LEU A 17 14.15 20.23 12.26
N VAL A 18 13.43 19.83 11.21
CA VAL A 18 13.44 20.53 9.91
C VAL A 18 12.96 21.98 10.02
N ALA A 19 11.91 22.26 10.82
CA ALA A 19 11.38 23.60 11.03
C ALA A 19 12.26 24.48 11.96
N MET A 20 12.88 23.89 12.97
CA MET A 20 13.82 24.52 13.90
C MET A 20 15.12 24.87 13.18
N LEU A 21 15.60 24.00 12.28
CA LEU A 21 16.72 24.26 11.38
C LEU A 21 16.43 25.42 10.42
N ALA A 22 15.22 25.50 9.87
CA ALA A 22 14.80 26.63 9.03
C ALA A 22 14.61 27.95 9.81
N LEU A 23 14.33 27.90 11.12
CA LEU A 23 14.27 29.08 12.00
C LEU A 23 15.67 29.61 12.36
N LEU A 24 16.66 28.72 12.55
CA LEU A 24 18.04 29.09 12.83
C LEU A 24 18.75 29.78 11.64
N ASP A 25 18.27 29.55 10.41
CA ASP A 25 18.78 30.18 9.19
C ASP A 25 18.24 31.62 8.99
N THR A 26 17.39 32.12 9.91
CA THR A 26 16.87 33.50 9.86
C THR A 26 17.88 34.48 10.46
N PRO A 27 18.27 35.57 9.76
CA PRO A 27 19.21 36.56 10.28
C PRO A 27 18.79 37.12 11.64
N GLY A 28 19.61 36.91 12.68
CA GLY A 28 19.36 37.37 14.05
C GLY A 28 18.80 36.33 15.02
N VAL A 29 18.39 35.14 14.55
CA VAL A 29 17.94 34.04 15.41
C VAL A 29 19.14 33.17 15.80
N LYS A 30 19.53 33.20 17.08
CA LYS A 30 20.70 32.46 17.60
C LYS A 30 20.37 31.08 18.17
N CYS A 31 19.12 30.90 18.60
CA CYS A 31 18.64 29.74 19.31
C CYS A 31 17.15 29.51 19.04
N VAL A 32 16.72 28.26 19.02
CA VAL A 32 15.31 27.87 18.88
C VAL A 32 14.92 26.86 19.96
N LEU A 33 13.76 27.07 20.57
CA LEU A 33 13.23 26.27 21.69
C LEU A 33 11.84 25.73 21.33
N ARG A 34 11.56 24.50 21.73
CA ARG A 34 10.22 23.94 21.64
C ARG A 34 9.30 24.58 22.69
N ALA A 35 8.09 24.97 22.29
CA ALA A 35 7.11 25.52 23.22
C ALA A 35 6.75 24.50 24.32
N GLY A 36 7.08 24.83 25.57
CA GLY A 36 6.87 23.98 26.75
C GLY A 36 8.14 23.35 27.34
N ASP A 37 9.31 23.50 26.70
CA ASP A 37 10.60 23.01 27.20
C ASP A 37 11.40 24.10 27.95
N HIS A 38 12.27 23.68 28.87
CA HIS A 38 13.17 24.56 29.61
C HIS A 38 14.33 25.06 28.74
N VAL A 39 14.87 26.26 29.06
CA VAL A 39 15.94 26.97 28.31
C VAL A 39 17.17 26.11 28.00
N ARG A 40 17.45 25.09 28.83
CA ARG A 40 18.55 24.12 28.66
C ARG A 40 18.40 23.16 27.46
N HIS A 41 17.24 23.13 26.78
CA HIS A 41 17.00 22.28 25.60
C HIS A 41 16.94 23.10 24.30
N ALA A 42 17.52 24.31 24.28
CA ALA A 42 17.60 25.14 23.08
C ALA A 42 18.58 24.54 22.05
N LEU A 43 18.19 24.58 20.77
CA LEU A 43 19.08 24.33 19.63
C LEU A 43 19.69 25.67 19.20
N CYS A 44 21.01 25.84 19.35
CA CYS A 44 21.75 27.05 19.01
C CYS A 44 22.96 26.71 18.13
N ASP A 45 23.22 27.52 17.09
CA ASP A 45 24.22 27.35 16.02
C ASP A 45 25.69 27.16 16.53
N ALA A 46 26.70 26.52 15.90
CA ALA A 46 26.94 25.90 14.58
C ALA A 46 27.78 24.59 14.65
N THR A 47 28.13 24.14 15.87
CA THR A 47 29.13 23.07 16.10
C THR A 47 28.55 21.65 16.11
N LEU A 48 27.23 21.51 16.10
CA LEU A 48 26.54 20.22 16.25
C LEU A 48 26.67 19.28 15.04
N TRP A 49 27.13 19.76 13.88
CA TRP A 49 27.35 18.91 12.71
C TRP A 49 28.62 18.06 12.77
N GLN A 50 29.59 18.40 13.61
CA GLN A 50 30.83 17.61 13.72
C GLN A 50 30.66 16.37 14.61
N THR A 51 29.62 16.33 15.45
CA THR A 51 29.40 15.26 16.43
C THR A 51 28.04 14.57 16.36
N TYR A 52 27.08 15.06 15.54
CA TYR A 52 25.80 14.38 15.33
C TYR A 52 26.00 13.10 14.50
N ASP A 53 26.00 11.95 15.19
CA ASP A 53 25.89 10.62 14.58
C ASP A 53 24.44 10.11 14.75
N PRO A 54 23.60 10.11 13.69
CA PRO A 54 22.23 9.60 13.75
C PRO A 54 22.16 8.09 14.07
N CYS A 55 23.31 7.42 14.24
CA CYS A 55 23.41 6.01 14.63
C CYS A 55 23.62 5.79 16.14
N THR A 56 23.66 6.83 16.99
CA THR A 56 23.77 6.63 18.45
C THR A 56 22.43 6.22 19.06
N VAL A 57 22.37 4.99 19.56
CA VAL A 57 21.15 4.32 20.05
C VAL A 57 21.18 4.26 21.58
N HIS A 58 20.08 4.63 22.24
CA HIS A 58 19.92 4.33 23.66
C HIS A 58 19.66 2.82 23.85
N PRO A 59 20.35 2.12 24.77
CA PRO A 59 20.35 0.65 24.87
C PRO A 59 18.97 -0.03 25.04
N ASN A 60 17.94 0.71 25.44
CA ASN A 60 16.64 0.17 25.84
C ASN A 60 15.53 0.27 24.77
N ASP A 61 15.85 0.64 23.52
CA ASP A 61 14.84 0.95 22.48
C ASP A 61 14.89 0.08 21.21
N VAL A 62 15.47 -1.12 21.30
CA VAL A 62 15.74 -1.96 20.13
C VAL A 62 14.59 -2.91 19.80
N GLU A 63 14.01 -2.76 18.61
CA GLU A 63 13.51 -3.89 17.82
C GLU A 63 14.43 -3.99 16.58
N THR A 64 14.98 -5.17 16.31
CA THR A 64 15.91 -5.38 15.20
C THR A 64 15.14 -5.55 13.88
N LEU A 65 15.30 -4.57 12.97
CA LEU A 65 15.03 -4.78 11.55
C LEU A 65 16.37 -4.78 10.81
N PRO A 66 16.60 -5.71 9.86
CA PRO A 66 17.88 -5.85 9.19
C PRO A 66 18.05 -4.74 8.13
N PHE A 67 18.39 -3.52 8.56
CA PHE A 67 18.74 -2.44 7.64
C PHE A 67 20.25 -2.27 7.53
N LYS A 68 20.73 -1.88 6.35
CA LYS A 68 22.13 -1.49 6.12
C LYS A 68 22.32 -0.01 6.50
N PRO A 69 23.53 0.41 6.91
CA PRO A 69 23.81 1.82 7.22
C PRO A 69 23.50 2.70 6.02
N PHE A 70 23.15 3.97 6.27
CA PHE A 70 23.19 5.00 5.25
C PHE A 70 24.59 5.03 4.60
N PRO A 71 24.69 4.85 3.28
CA PRO A 71 25.96 5.06 2.59
C PRO A 71 26.36 6.53 2.78
N ARG A 72 27.47 6.81 3.49
CA ARG A 72 27.89 8.19 3.80
C ARG A 72 28.07 9.06 2.55
N ASN A 73 28.39 8.44 1.41
CA ASN A 73 28.49 9.09 0.11
C ASN A 73 27.15 9.66 -0.40
N LEU A 74 26.00 9.10 -0.01
CA LEU A 74 24.67 9.56 -0.44
C LEU A 74 24.15 10.75 0.38
N LEU A 75 24.75 11.02 1.55
CA LEU A 75 24.46 12.22 2.37
C LEU A 75 25.01 13.53 1.75
N THR A 76 25.51 13.48 0.52
CA THR A 76 25.93 14.65 -0.26
C THR A 76 24.82 15.19 -1.17
N GLY A 77 23.70 14.47 -1.29
CA GLY A 77 22.56 14.89 -2.11
C GLY A 77 21.87 16.16 -1.57
N ARG A 78 21.29 16.99 -2.43
CA ARG A 78 20.44 18.10 -1.98
C ARG A 78 18.98 17.65 -1.95
N PHE A 79 18.25 18.03 -0.91
CA PHE A 79 16.85 17.64 -0.69
C PHE A 79 16.00 18.88 -0.41
N GLY A 80 14.94 19.06 -1.19
CA GLY A 80 14.12 20.26 -1.12
C GLY A 80 12.64 20.00 -0.84
N THR A 81 11.95 21.05 -0.42
CA THR A 81 10.48 21.11 -0.39
C THR A 81 9.97 22.30 -1.19
N LEU A 82 8.72 22.23 -1.63
CA LEU A 82 8.08 23.34 -2.32
C LEU A 82 7.73 24.46 -1.33
N SER A 83 7.95 25.72 -1.73
CA SER A 83 7.38 26.89 -1.07
C SER A 83 6.37 27.59 -1.98
N PHE A 84 5.51 28.41 -1.38
CA PHE A 84 4.39 29.07 -2.08
C PHE A 84 4.45 30.60 -1.98
N ASP A 85 5.64 31.14 -1.70
CA ASP A 85 5.83 32.56 -1.38
C ASP A 85 5.41 33.49 -2.52
N SER A 86 5.78 33.17 -3.75
CA SER A 86 5.40 33.96 -4.92
C SER A 86 3.89 33.96 -5.13
N ARG A 87 3.22 32.83 -4.90
CA ARG A 87 1.75 32.75 -4.93
C ARG A 87 1.15 33.66 -3.87
N VAL A 88 1.58 33.52 -2.61
CA VAL A 88 1.05 34.29 -1.48
C VAL A 88 1.22 35.79 -1.70
N ARG A 89 2.41 36.23 -2.17
CA ARG A 89 2.65 37.62 -2.51
C ARG A 89 1.73 38.15 -3.62
N ALA A 90 1.48 37.31 -4.63
CA ALA A 90 0.68 37.68 -5.80
C ALA A 90 -0.82 37.78 -5.52
N VAL A 91 -1.38 36.85 -4.74
CA VAL A 91 -2.83 36.79 -4.48
C VAL A 91 -3.23 37.31 -3.09
N LYS A 92 -2.25 37.66 -2.25
CA LYS A 92 -2.42 38.15 -0.87
C LYS A 92 -3.26 37.22 0.02
N VAL A 93 -3.19 35.92 -0.26
CA VAL A 93 -3.88 34.86 0.50
C VAL A 93 -2.96 33.64 0.64
N ALA A 94 -2.72 33.23 1.88
CA ALA A 94 -2.03 32.00 2.22
C ALA A 94 -3.02 30.89 2.61
N ASN A 95 -2.75 29.66 2.17
CA ASN A 95 -3.60 28.50 2.38
C ASN A 95 -2.78 27.39 3.03
N SER A 96 -3.20 26.91 4.19
CA SER A 96 -2.50 25.82 4.90
C SER A 96 -2.45 24.53 4.09
N GLY A 97 -3.40 24.31 3.19
CA GLY A 97 -3.42 23.19 2.26
C GLY A 97 -2.25 23.18 1.27
N ASP A 98 -1.71 24.35 0.91
CA ASP A 98 -0.50 24.43 0.09
C ASP A 98 0.71 23.93 0.92
N GLU A 99 0.86 24.40 2.16
CA GLU A 99 1.96 23.97 3.04
C GLU A 99 1.88 22.49 3.42
N LEU A 100 0.67 21.96 3.58
CA LEU A 100 0.42 20.54 3.86
C LEU A 100 0.92 19.62 2.76
N GLN A 101 0.98 20.10 1.51
CA GLN A 101 1.57 19.32 0.42
C GLN A 101 3.07 19.13 0.64
N GLY A 102 3.79 20.17 1.09
CA GLY A 102 5.20 20.06 1.45
C GLY A 102 5.43 19.06 2.58
N TYR A 103 4.55 19.05 3.59
CA TYR A 103 4.66 18.13 4.72
C TYR A 103 4.58 16.64 4.35
N ALA A 104 3.87 16.28 3.28
CA ALA A 104 3.80 14.88 2.86
C ALA A 104 5.18 14.33 2.48
N GLY A 105 5.96 15.08 1.69
CA GLY A 105 7.28 14.68 1.22
C GLY A 105 8.38 14.79 2.26
N LEU A 106 8.29 15.78 3.16
CA LEU A 106 9.31 16.03 4.19
C LEU A 106 9.56 14.85 5.14
N GLN A 107 8.61 13.92 5.26
CA GLN A 107 8.71 12.73 6.10
C GLN A 107 9.68 11.69 5.53
N PHE A 108 9.91 11.77 4.22
CA PHE A 108 10.76 10.84 3.49
C PHE A 108 12.10 11.45 3.13
N VAL A 109 12.31 12.76 3.29
CA VAL A 109 13.64 13.34 3.04
C VAL A 109 14.54 13.19 4.27
N PRO A 110 15.83 12.81 4.09
CA PRO A 110 16.75 12.59 5.21
C PRO A 110 17.06 13.90 5.97
N TYR A 111 17.12 15.02 5.25
CA TYR A 111 17.26 16.39 5.75
C TYR A 111 16.68 17.36 4.72
N LEU A 112 16.50 18.63 5.09
CA LEU A 112 16.08 19.69 4.18
C LEU A 112 17.27 20.62 3.92
N SER A 113 17.68 20.74 2.65
CA SER A 113 18.74 21.65 2.22
C SER A 113 18.22 22.86 1.45
N ASP A 114 16.99 22.80 0.92
CA ASP A 114 16.48 23.79 -0.02
C ASP A 114 14.97 24.02 0.10
N THR A 115 14.55 25.26 -0.13
CA THR A 115 13.15 25.58 -0.43
C THR A 115 13.05 26.05 -1.87
N VAL A 116 12.15 25.43 -2.65
CA VAL A 116 11.95 25.73 -4.06
C VAL A 116 10.59 26.36 -4.23
N ASP A 117 10.55 27.66 -4.56
CA ASP A 117 9.27 28.31 -4.86
C ASP A 117 8.59 27.62 -6.05
N ARG A 118 7.37 27.17 -5.83
CA ARG A 118 6.59 26.38 -6.78
C ARG A 118 6.36 27.12 -8.09
N ASP A 119 6.10 28.42 -8.05
CA ASP A 119 5.79 29.20 -9.25
C ASP A 119 7.06 29.65 -9.98
N SER A 120 8.04 30.22 -9.28
CA SER A 120 9.20 30.83 -9.93
C SER A 120 10.50 30.03 -9.82
N GLY A 121 10.64 29.16 -8.81
CA GLY A 121 11.90 28.56 -8.40
C GLY A 121 12.37 27.34 -9.21
N LEU A 122 11.48 26.68 -9.96
CA LEU A 122 11.80 25.41 -10.63
C LEU A 122 12.98 25.49 -11.62
N LYS A 123 13.17 26.63 -12.30
CA LYS A 123 14.28 26.83 -13.25
C LYS A 123 15.66 26.89 -12.61
N ASN A 124 15.71 27.16 -11.30
CA ASN A 124 16.96 27.29 -10.55
C ASN A 124 17.20 26.13 -9.59
N ALA A 125 16.18 25.28 -9.37
CA ALA A 125 16.25 24.14 -8.47
C ALA A 125 17.39 23.18 -8.84
N SER A 126 18.06 22.63 -7.83
CA SER A 126 19.13 21.63 -8.00
C SER A 126 19.13 20.65 -6.83
N CYS A 127 17.95 20.15 -6.49
CA CYS A 127 17.72 19.22 -5.38
C CYS A 127 16.73 18.12 -5.77
N ASN A 128 16.68 17.08 -4.95
CA ASN A 128 15.66 16.03 -4.99
C ASN A 128 14.45 16.51 -4.19
N LEU A 129 13.25 16.50 -4.77
CA LEU A 129 12.03 16.94 -4.09
C LEU A 129 10.79 16.17 -4.53
N PHE A 130 9.70 16.32 -3.78
CA PHE A 130 8.37 15.88 -4.19
C PHE A 130 7.61 17.05 -4.82
N GLY A 131 7.06 16.83 -6.01
CA GLY A 131 6.35 17.83 -6.81
C GLY A 131 4.82 17.83 -6.62
N ASN A 132 4.33 17.27 -5.51
CA ASN A 132 2.90 17.21 -5.24
C ASN A 132 2.36 18.61 -4.94
N ALA A 133 1.57 19.15 -5.86
CA ALA A 133 1.01 20.49 -5.74
C ALA A 133 -0.18 20.71 -6.68
N TRP A 134 -0.87 21.83 -6.47
CA TRP A 134 -1.69 22.46 -7.50
C TRP A 134 -0.74 23.25 -8.42
N TRP A 135 -0.87 23.12 -9.73
CA TRP A 135 0.01 23.75 -10.73
C TRP A 135 -0.80 24.65 -11.68
N GLY A 136 -0.37 25.90 -11.82
CA GLY A 136 -1.07 26.98 -12.55
C GLY A 136 -0.22 27.68 -13.62
N THR A 137 -0.72 28.81 -14.14
CA THR A 137 -0.09 29.56 -15.24
C THR A 137 1.27 30.19 -14.92
N ARG A 138 1.52 30.54 -13.66
CA ARG A 138 2.75 31.24 -13.25
C ARG A 138 3.93 30.31 -12.99
N THR A 139 3.75 29.02 -13.26
CA THR A 139 4.77 27.99 -13.01
C THR A 139 5.89 28.06 -14.05
N SER A 140 7.12 28.18 -13.60
CA SER A 140 8.33 28.14 -14.42
C SER A 140 8.71 26.70 -14.83
N TRP A 141 7.82 26.05 -15.59
CA TRP A 141 8.04 24.69 -16.10
C TRP A 141 8.83 24.68 -17.44
N PRO A 142 9.62 23.64 -17.76
CA PRO A 142 10.05 22.55 -16.89
C PRO A 142 11.11 22.97 -15.87
N PRO A 143 11.30 22.17 -14.80
CA PRO A 143 12.42 22.32 -13.87
C PRO A 143 13.78 22.33 -14.57
N ARG A 144 14.79 22.88 -13.88
CA ARG A 144 16.19 22.84 -14.32
C ARG A 144 16.62 21.40 -14.63
N ALA A 145 17.44 21.24 -15.66
CA ALA A 145 18.12 19.97 -15.91
C ALA A 145 18.91 19.53 -14.65
N GLY A 146 18.70 18.28 -14.22
CA GLY A 146 19.28 17.74 -12.99
C GLY A 146 18.41 17.88 -11.73
N THR A 147 17.26 18.55 -11.79
CA THR A 147 16.26 18.51 -10.71
C THR A 147 15.54 17.16 -10.73
N ASN A 148 15.68 16.38 -9.65
CA ASN A 148 14.99 15.10 -9.48
C ASN A 148 13.69 15.32 -8.72
N MET A 149 12.62 15.62 -9.45
CA MET A 149 11.30 15.87 -8.86
C MET A 149 10.38 14.66 -9.01
N THR A 150 9.91 14.09 -7.90
CA THR A 150 8.93 12.99 -7.91
C THR A 150 7.52 13.53 -8.01
N LEU A 151 6.80 13.20 -9.09
CA LEU A 151 5.46 13.72 -9.37
C LEU A 151 4.34 12.81 -8.86
N PHE A 152 3.94 13.03 -7.61
CA PHE A 152 2.73 12.46 -7.00
C PHE A 152 1.62 13.51 -6.89
N SER A 153 0.37 13.07 -6.94
CA SER A 153 -0.79 13.90 -6.59
C SER A 153 -0.79 15.29 -7.21
N VAL A 154 -0.37 15.41 -8.47
CA VAL A 154 -0.35 16.69 -9.17
C VAL A 154 -1.74 17.04 -9.66
N HIS A 155 -2.12 18.31 -9.52
CA HIS A 155 -3.30 18.86 -10.16
C HIS A 155 -2.88 19.93 -11.15
N PHE A 156 -3.17 19.75 -12.43
CA PHE A 156 -2.98 20.79 -13.44
C PHE A 156 -4.31 21.53 -13.65
N SER A 157 -4.36 22.79 -13.21
CA SER A 157 -5.50 23.67 -13.49
C SER A 157 -5.65 23.90 -15.00
N SER A 158 -6.80 24.39 -15.47
CA SER A 158 -7.04 24.69 -16.90
C SER A 158 -5.89 25.51 -17.51
N LEU A 159 -5.40 26.47 -16.75
CA LEU A 159 -4.28 27.33 -17.11
C LEU A 159 -2.91 26.62 -17.00
N GLY A 160 -2.71 25.78 -15.97
CA GLY A 160 -1.50 24.95 -15.84
C GLY A 160 -1.34 23.94 -16.98
N LYS A 161 -2.45 23.37 -17.47
CA LYS A 161 -2.46 22.42 -18.61
C LYS A 161 -1.79 23.01 -19.85
N SER A 162 -2.05 24.29 -20.16
CA SER A 162 -1.42 24.97 -21.29
C SER A 162 0.11 25.06 -21.13
N THR A 163 0.61 25.31 -19.92
CA THR A 163 2.06 25.34 -19.64
C THR A 163 2.70 23.97 -19.79
N ILE A 164 2.03 22.91 -19.29
CA ILE A 164 2.53 21.53 -19.40
C ILE A 164 2.50 21.02 -20.84
N ALA A 165 1.45 21.36 -21.62
CA ALA A 165 1.36 20.99 -23.03
C ALA A 165 2.50 21.58 -23.88
N LYS A 166 2.99 22.78 -23.53
CA LYS A 166 4.21 23.35 -24.15
C LYS A 166 5.49 22.59 -23.79
N SER A 167 5.44 21.79 -22.72
CA SER A 167 6.57 21.04 -22.17
C SER A 167 6.40 19.51 -22.32
N THR A 168 5.55 19.04 -23.24
CA THR A 168 5.25 17.62 -23.43
C THR A 168 6.50 16.76 -23.63
N LYS A 169 7.50 17.24 -24.39
CA LYS A 169 8.78 16.51 -24.58
C LYS A 169 9.50 16.23 -23.26
N TRP A 170 9.48 17.19 -22.33
CA TRP A 170 10.07 16.99 -21.01
C TRP A 170 9.29 15.95 -20.20
N MET A 171 7.95 15.98 -20.26
CA MET A 171 7.09 15.02 -19.55
C MET A 171 7.25 13.59 -20.10
N GLN A 172 7.39 13.43 -21.42
CA GLN A 172 7.67 12.13 -22.05
C GLN A 172 9.02 11.58 -21.59
N GLU A 173 10.04 12.44 -21.52
CA GLU A 173 11.35 12.07 -21.02
C GLU A 173 11.31 11.72 -19.52
N TYR A 174 10.52 12.45 -18.73
CA TYR A 174 10.24 12.10 -17.33
C TYR A 174 9.58 10.72 -17.22
N ASN A 175 8.56 10.40 -18.02
CA ASN A 175 7.95 9.07 -17.99
C ASN A 175 8.94 7.96 -18.33
N ARG A 176 9.76 8.17 -19.35
CA ARG A 176 10.78 7.20 -19.78
C ARG A 176 11.85 6.97 -18.70
N LYS A 177 12.25 8.05 -18.00
CA LYS A 177 13.29 7.99 -16.98
C LYS A 177 12.79 7.53 -15.62
N VAL A 178 11.66 8.06 -15.15
CA VAL A 178 11.19 7.93 -13.77
C VAL A 178 9.96 7.01 -13.69
N GLY A 179 8.99 7.21 -14.58
CA GLY A 179 7.77 6.39 -14.64
C GLY A 179 6.50 7.24 -14.76
N PRO A 180 5.32 6.64 -14.59
CA PRO A 180 4.05 7.35 -14.77
C PRO A 180 3.85 8.45 -13.73
N VAL A 181 3.13 9.50 -14.12
CA VAL A 181 2.82 10.67 -13.28
C VAL A 181 1.59 10.37 -12.40
N GLY A 182 1.70 10.61 -11.09
CA GLY A 182 0.55 10.52 -10.19
C GLY A 182 -0.34 11.75 -10.32
N ALA A 183 -1.49 11.61 -10.99
CA ALA A 183 -2.53 12.64 -11.06
C ALA A 183 -3.38 12.64 -9.77
N ARG A 184 -3.73 13.82 -9.28
CA ARG A 184 -4.60 13.96 -8.09
C ARG A 184 -6.07 13.65 -8.38
N ASP A 185 -6.49 13.95 -9.60
CA ASP A 185 -7.87 13.92 -10.05
C ASP A 185 -7.98 13.46 -11.50
N PHE A 186 -9.17 13.02 -11.88
CA PHE A 186 -9.44 12.52 -13.23
C PHE A 186 -9.29 13.60 -14.32
N GLY A 187 -9.50 14.87 -13.99
CA GLY A 187 -9.32 15.97 -14.94
C GLY A 187 -7.85 16.18 -15.34
N THR A 188 -6.93 15.95 -14.40
CA THR A 188 -5.48 15.95 -14.65
C THR A 188 -5.06 14.70 -15.40
N MET A 189 -5.57 13.52 -15.00
CA MET A 189 -5.27 12.24 -15.64
C MET A 189 -5.68 12.22 -17.12
N ALA A 190 -6.92 12.62 -17.43
CA ALA A 190 -7.42 12.71 -18.80
C ALA A 190 -6.62 13.70 -19.66
N PHE A 191 -6.16 14.80 -19.08
CA PHE A 191 -5.29 15.73 -19.78
C PHE A 191 -3.93 15.10 -20.12
N LEU A 192 -3.28 14.46 -19.15
CA LEU A 192 -1.98 13.81 -19.40
C LEU A 192 -2.09 12.71 -20.47
N ASP A 193 -3.16 11.92 -20.43
CA ASP A 193 -3.46 10.92 -21.46
C ASP A 193 -3.61 11.56 -22.85
N SER A 194 -4.35 12.68 -22.95
CA SER A 194 -4.56 13.38 -24.24
C SER A 194 -3.28 13.91 -24.90
N ILE A 195 -2.19 14.07 -24.14
CA ILE A 195 -0.87 14.48 -24.65
C ILE A 195 0.15 13.35 -24.64
N GLY A 196 -0.29 12.09 -24.45
CA GLY A 196 0.53 10.89 -24.51
C GLY A 196 1.47 10.71 -23.31
N ILE A 197 1.11 11.23 -22.14
CA ILE A 197 1.87 11.09 -20.89
C ILE A 197 1.21 10.02 -20.02
N GLU A 198 1.96 8.97 -19.72
CA GLU A 198 1.48 7.90 -18.86
C GLU A 198 1.26 8.44 -17.45
N SER A 199 0.05 8.22 -16.92
CA SER A 199 -0.36 8.71 -15.62
C SER A 199 -1.33 7.76 -14.94
N TYR A 200 -1.53 7.96 -13.65
CA TYR A 200 -2.50 7.22 -12.85
C TYR A 200 -3.17 8.11 -11.82
N PHE A 201 -4.36 7.73 -11.39
CA PHE A 201 -5.01 8.39 -10.26
C PHE A 201 -4.31 7.98 -8.96
N SER A 202 -3.63 8.93 -8.34
CA SER A 202 -2.84 8.74 -7.12
C SER A 202 -3.56 9.21 -5.85
N GLY A 203 -4.69 9.91 -5.97
CA GLY A 203 -5.27 10.61 -4.82
C GLY A 203 -4.37 11.76 -4.35
N CYS A 204 -4.21 11.95 -3.04
CA CYS A 204 -3.39 13.02 -2.48
C CYS A 204 -2.32 12.50 -1.53
N PHE A 205 -1.05 12.83 -1.80
CA PHE A 205 0.10 12.38 -1.02
C PHE A 205 0.03 12.78 0.46
N THR A 206 -0.77 13.80 0.80
CA THR A 206 -1.08 14.15 2.20
C THR A 206 -1.76 13.03 2.99
N THR A 207 -2.27 11.98 2.34
CA THR A 207 -2.75 10.76 3.03
C THR A 207 -1.62 9.92 3.62
N MET A 208 -0.36 10.24 3.31
CA MET A 208 0.83 9.64 3.94
C MET A 208 1.24 10.34 5.22
N ILE A 209 0.66 11.50 5.55
CA ILE A 209 0.94 12.20 6.81
C ILE A 209 0.47 11.33 7.97
N ASP A 210 1.41 10.97 8.84
CA ASP A 210 1.14 10.28 10.09
C ASP A 210 1.77 11.07 11.23
N MET A 211 0.95 11.68 12.09
CA MET A 211 1.45 12.46 13.21
C MET A 211 2.00 11.61 14.37
N GLY A 212 1.99 10.27 14.26
CA GLY A 212 2.54 9.35 15.26
C GLY A 212 1.77 9.32 16.58
N TYR A 213 0.55 9.88 16.59
CA TYR A 213 -0.29 9.96 17.81
C TYR A 213 -1.28 8.81 17.94
N GLN A 214 -1.38 7.96 16.92
CA GLN A 214 -2.18 6.73 17.01
C GLN A 214 -1.36 5.62 17.66
N LYS A 215 -1.32 5.64 19.00
CA LYS A 215 -0.83 4.56 19.89
C LYS A 215 0.63 4.10 19.67
N SER A 216 1.58 4.77 20.33
CA SER A 216 2.89 4.17 20.58
C SER A 216 2.77 2.93 21.49
N PRO A 217 3.27 1.76 21.09
CA PRO A 217 3.44 0.63 22.01
C PRO A 217 4.54 0.99 23.01
N THR A 218 4.24 0.92 24.31
CA THR A 218 5.28 0.93 25.35
C THR A 218 5.36 -0.43 26.04
N PRO A 219 6.51 -0.81 26.63
CA PRO A 219 6.65 -2.07 27.37
C PRO A 219 5.71 -2.21 28.59
N MET A 220 5.02 -1.14 28.99
CA MET A 220 4.10 -1.10 30.15
C MET A 220 2.62 -0.89 29.77
N GLY A 221 2.25 -1.11 28.51
CA GLY A 221 0.87 -0.94 28.03
C GLY A 221 0.56 0.42 27.41
N TYR A 222 -0.63 0.52 26.81
CA TYR A 222 -1.11 1.71 26.11
C TYR A 222 -1.38 2.84 27.13
N ARG A 223 -0.67 3.98 27.06
CA ARG A 223 -1.18 5.21 27.68
C ARG A 223 -2.31 5.75 26.81
N ASN A 224 -3.50 5.80 27.35
CA ASN A 224 -4.63 6.49 26.74
C ASN A 224 -4.32 8.00 26.72
N GLU A 225 -4.03 8.59 25.55
CA GLU A 225 -4.25 10.03 25.38
C GLU A 225 -5.75 10.32 25.63
N PRO A 226 -6.12 11.50 26.16
CA PRO A 226 -7.53 11.83 26.38
C PRO A 226 -8.33 11.59 25.09
N ASN A 227 -9.44 10.85 25.21
CA ASN A 227 -10.26 10.50 24.06
C ASN A 227 -10.62 11.76 23.26
N PRO A 228 -10.42 11.77 21.93
CA PRO A 228 -10.84 12.88 21.10
C PRO A 228 -12.33 13.15 21.34
N SER A 229 -12.69 14.39 21.68
CA SER A 229 -14.02 14.73 22.20
C SER A 229 -14.74 15.83 21.43
N ARG A 230 -14.13 16.36 20.37
CA ARG A 230 -14.64 17.55 19.67
C ARG A 230 -14.97 17.28 18.21
N VAL A 231 -16.03 17.92 17.72
CA VAL A 231 -16.29 18.09 16.30
C VAL A 231 -15.49 19.31 15.83
N VAL A 232 -14.61 19.13 14.85
CA VAL A 232 -13.81 20.24 14.29
C VAL A 232 -14.37 20.59 12.92
N VAL A 233 -14.81 21.83 12.76
CA VAL A 233 -15.38 22.34 11.50
C VAL A 233 -14.34 23.24 10.82
N VAL A 234 -14.00 22.93 9.57
CA VAL A 234 -12.99 23.68 8.80
C VAL A 234 -13.58 24.21 7.51
N ASP A 235 -13.69 25.54 7.42
CA ASP A 235 -14.18 26.27 6.24
C ASP A 235 -15.54 25.75 5.71
N VAL A 236 -16.50 25.55 6.60
CA VAL A 236 -17.91 25.35 6.26
C VAL A 236 -18.71 26.49 6.86
N GLU A 237 -19.51 27.17 6.02
CA GLU A 237 -20.42 28.20 6.49
C GLU A 237 -21.51 27.60 7.38
N GLU A 238 -21.83 28.27 8.49
CA GLU A 238 -22.78 27.77 9.47
C GLU A 238 -24.17 27.46 8.88
N GLN A 239 -24.62 28.23 7.90
CA GLN A 239 -25.90 28.00 7.22
C GLN A 239 -26.01 26.63 6.53
N HIS A 240 -24.88 26.02 6.19
CA HIS A 240 -24.82 24.70 5.58
C HIS A 240 -24.77 23.56 6.61
N LEU A 241 -24.73 23.86 7.91
CA LEU A 241 -24.58 22.89 8.97
C LEU A 241 -25.88 22.71 9.77
N PRO A 242 -26.22 21.46 10.15
CA PRO A 242 -27.27 21.22 11.13
C PRO A 242 -26.99 21.92 12.46
N GLU A 243 -28.05 22.28 13.19
CA GLU A 243 -27.95 23.01 14.47
C GLU A 243 -27.09 22.30 15.51
N HIS A 244 -27.21 20.97 15.62
CA HIS A 244 -26.43 20.18 16.57
C HIS A 244 -24.92 20.18 16.27
N VAL A 245 -24.53 20.29 14.99
CA VAL A 245 -23.12 20.46 14.59
C VAL A 245 -22.64 21.88 14.92
N ARG A 246 -23.46 22.90 14.65
CA ARG A 246 -23.13 24.30 14.96
C ARG A 246 -22.85 24.52 16.45
N LYS A 247 -23.69 23.95 17.32
CA LYS A 247 -23.54 24.10 18.78
C LYS A 247 -22.35 23.36 19.37
N SER A 248 -21.94 22.24 18.77
CA SER A 248 -20.87 21.36 19.29
C SER A 248 -19.50 21.60 18.64
N GLY A 249 -19.49 22.25 17.47
CA GLY A 249 -18.33 22.39 16.61
C GLY A 249 -17.31 23.45 17.06
N ILE A 250 -16.03 23.12 16.95
CA ILE A 250 -14.94 24.10 16.99
C ILE A 250 -14.64 24.54 15.56
N PHE A 251 -14.85 25.83 15.28
CA PHE A 251 -14.65 26.39 13.95
C PHE A 251 -13.20 26.85 13.74
N LYS A 252 -12.64 26.47 12.59
CA LYS A 252 -11.29 26.84 12.14
C LYS A 252 -11.29 27.16 10.66
N HIS A 253 -10.24 27.85 10.24
CA HIS A 253 -10.01 28.22 8.85
C HIS A 253 -8.73 27.58 8.33
N ALA A 254 -8.73 27.17 7.05
CA ALA A 254 -7.51 26.75 6.37
C ALA A 254 -6.78 27.94 5.72
N ASN A 255 -7.47 29.07 5.51
CA ASN A 255 -6.80 30.30 5.11
C ASN A 255 -6.00 30.83 6.30
N ILE A 256 -4.72 31.11 6.07
CA ILE A 256 -3.79 31.56 7.10
C ILE A 256 -4.03 33.07 7.35
N PRO A 257 -4.10 33.52 8.61
CA PRO A 257 -4.24 34.93 8.96
C PRO A 257 -3.18 35.81 8.29
N SER A 258 -3.56 37.03 7.91
CA SER A 258 -2.70 37.95 7.18
C SER A 258 -1.43 38.34 7.94
N GLN A 259 -1.45 38.29 9.27
CA GLN A 259 -0.27 38.55 10.12
C GLN A 259 0.79 37.45 9.98
N LEU A 260 0.39 36.23 9.63
CA LEU A 260 1.26 35.05 9.54
C LEU A 260 1.70 34.76 8.11
N MET A 261 0.99 35.28 7.10
CA MET A 261 1.16 34.84 5.71
C MET A 261 2.52 35.17 5.07
N ASN A 262 3.20 36.22 5.54
CA ASN A 262 4.46 36.66 4.95
C ASN A 262 5.68 35.83 5.39
N SER A 263 5.56 35.05 6.47
CA SER A 263 6.61 34.17 6.96
C SER A 263 6.31 32.73 6.57
N THR A 264 7.18 32.12 5.77
CA THR A 264 7.08 30.70 5.40
C THR A 264 6.99 29.81 6.63
N MET A 265 7.77 30.10 7.66
CA MET A 265 7.75 29.35 8.90
C MET A 265 6.40 29.45 9.62
N GLU A 266 5.84 30.65 9.75
CA GLU A 266 4.54 30.86 10.40
C GLU A 266 3.42 30.13 9.65
N ARG A 267 3.46 30.14 8.31
CA ARG A 267 2.52 29.37 7.48
C ARG A 267 2.62 27.86 7.73
N PHE A 268 3.85 27.33 7.78
CA PHE A 268 4.10 25.94 8.14
C PHE A 268 3.57 25.63 9.55
N LEU A 269 3.96 26.42 10.56
CA LEU A 269 3.50 26.24 11.94
C LEU A 269 1.97 26.23 12.06
N TYR A 270 1.28 27.12 11.35
CA TYR A 270 -0.18 27.13 11.30
C TYR A 270 -0.75 25.84 10.72
N ALA A 271 -0.23 25.37 9.58
CA ALA A 271 -0.63 24.11 8.96
C ALA A 271 -0.39 22.90 9.89
N PHE A 272 0.75 22.89 10.60
CA PHE A 272 1.05 21.87 11.60
C PHE A 272 0.08 21.91 12.79
N GLN A 273 -0.29 23.10 13.28
CA GLN A 273 -1.26 23.24 14.36
C GLN A 273 -2.65 22.71 13.96
N LEU A 274 -3.07 22.93 12.71
CA LEU A 274 -4.30 22.32 12.19
C LEU A 274 -4.20 20.79 12.12
N LEU A 275 -3.09 20.23 11.64
CA LEU A 275 -2.87 18.77 11.67
C LEU A 275 -2.92 18.20 13.08
N LYS A 276 -2.28 18.88 14.03
CA LYS A 276 -2.29 18.49 15.45
C LYS A 276 -3.71 18.52 16.01
N LEU A 277 -4.51 19.53 15.66
CA LEU A 277 -5.91 19.62 16.04
C LEU A 277 -6.71 18.43 15.48
N TYR A 278 -6.53 18.11 14.20
CA TYR A 278 -7.19 16.96 13.57
C TYR A 278 -6.78 15.66 14.28
N SER A 279 -5.48 15.44 14.48
CA SER A 279 -4.95 14.19 15.03
C SER A 279 -5.32 13.98 16.51
N LYS A 280 -5.14 14.99 17.36
CA LYS A 280 -5.29 14.86 18.82
C LYS A 280 -6.67 15.19 19.35
N THR A 281 -7.34 16.18 18.76
CA THR A 281 -8.55 16.76 19.37
C THR A 281 -9.82 16.31 18.68
N ALA A 282 -9.78 16.16 17.34
CA ALA A 282 -10.96 15.83 16.57
C ALA A 282 -11.40 14.38 16.80
N ARG A 283 -12.67 14.23 17.19
CA ARG A 283 -13.45 12.99 17.06
C ARG A 283 -14.05 12.86 15.66
N LEU A 284 -14.42 14.00 15.08
CA LEU A 284 -14.96 14.14 13.73
C LEU A 284 -14.42 15.43 13.10
N VAL A 285 -14.04 15.39 11.83
CA VAL A 285 -13.71 16.59 11.05
C VAL A 285 -14.82 16.84 10.02
N VAL A 286 -15.38 18.05 10.01
CA VAL A 286 -16.41 18.48 9.06
C VAL A 286 -15.82 19.57 8.18
N THR A 287 -15.77 19.37 6.87
CA THR A 287 -15.09 20.35 5.99
C THR A 287 -15.61 20.30 4.56
N SER A 288 -15.48 21.40 3.83
CA SER A 288 -15.66 21.47 2.37
C SER A 288 -14.30 21.45 1.62
N ARG A 289 -13.18 21.30 2.34
CA ARG A 289 -11.81 21.36 1.79
C ARG A 289 -11.12 20.01 1.79
N ILE A 290 -10.75 19.53 0.60
CA ILE A 290 -10.03 18.26 0.47
C ILE A 290 -8.67 18.26 1.20
N HIS A 291 -8.02 19.42 1.35
CA HIS A 291 -6.74 19.55 2.05
C HIS A 291 -6.89 19.67 3.58
N ALA A 292 -8.11 19.72 4.10
CA ALA A 292 -8.39 19.44 5.51
C ALA A 292 -8.88 17.99 5.68
N ALA A 293 -9.73 17.52 4.75
CA ALA A 293 -10.32 16.18 4.75
C ALA A 293 -9.28 15.05 4.62
N LEU A 294 -8.41 15.10 3.62
CA LEU A 294 -7.45 14.02 3.32
C LEU A 294 -6.41 13.84 4.43
N PRO A 295 -5.78 14.91 4.98
CA PRO A 295 -4.88 14.76 6.11
C PRO A 295 -5.60 14.29 7.39
N ALA A 296 -6.82 14.77 7.67
CA ALA A 296 -7.60 14.29 8.81
C ALA A 296 -7.92 12.79 8.70
N LEU A 297 -8.32 12.33 7.51
CA LEU A 297 -8.51 10.92 7.20
C LEU A 297 -7.22 10.12 7.38
N ALA A 298 -6.07 10.67 6.98
CA ALA A 298 -4.75 10.06 7.20
C ALA A 298 -4.45 9.83 8.69
N GLN A 299 -4.95 10.73 9.56
CA GLN A 299 -4.90 10.57 11.02
C GLN A 299 -5.99 9.63 11.55
N GLY A 300 -6.58 8.79 10.72
CA GLY A 300 -7.67 7.87 11.06
C GLY A 300 -8.94 8.54 11.60
N LYS A 301 -9.14 9.84 11.33
CA LYS A 301 -10.34 10.54 11.78
C LYS A 301 -11.48 10.38 10.79
N PRO A 302 -12.70 10.09 11.25
CA PRO A 302 -13.89 10.25 10.45
C PRO A 302 -14.01 11.67 9.91
N VAL A 303 -14.46 11.78 8.67
CA VAL A 303 -14.63 13.05 7.95
C VAL A 303 -16.01 13.10 7.33
N VAL A 304 -16.71 14.20 7.57
CA VAL A 304 -17.87 14.61 6.76
C VAL A 304 -17.43 15.69 5.78
N PHE A 305 -17.46 15.36 4.50
CA PHE A 305 -17.23 16.29 3.42
C PHE A 305 -18.54 16.99 3.04
N VAL A 306 -18.62 18.30 3.28
CA VAL A 306 -19.81 19.11 2.96
C VAL A 306 -19.71 19.58 1.51
N LEU A 307 -20.61 19.07 0.67
CA LEU A 307 -20.71 19.43 -0.74
C LEU A 307 -21.77 20.51 -0.92
N THR A 308 -21.39 21.62 -1.55
CA THR A 308 -22.24 22.76 -1.89
C THR A 308 -22.05 23.12 -3.37
N ASP A 309 -22.87 24.02 -3.91
CA ASP A 309 -22.73 24.50 -5.29
C ASP A 309 -21.37 25.22 -5.52
N HIS A 310 -20.78 25.75 -4.45
CA HIS A 310 -19.51 26.46 -4.46
C HIS A 310 -18.54 25.92 -3.40
N LEU A 311 -17.57 25.11 -3.84
CA LEU A 311 -16.51 24.60 -2.97
C LEU A 311 -15.32 25.56 -2.88
N PRO A 312 -14.67 25.69 -1.70
CA PRO A 312 -13.50 26.55 -1.55
C PRO A 312 -12.32 26.13 -2.43
N GLY A 313 -11.77 27.09 -3.16
CA GLY A 313 -10.66 26.86 -4.10
C GLY A 313 -11.07 26.15 -5.39
N GLY A 314 -12.36 26.23 -5.75
CA GLY A 314 -12.93 25.69 -6.99
C GLY A 314 -13.51 24.29 -6.81
N GLY A 315 -14.79 24.13 -7.14
CA GLY A 315 -15.49 22.84 -7.23
C GLY A 315 -15.26 22.12 -8.57
N GLY A 316 -16.02 21.06 -8.82
CA GLY A 316 -15.96 20.30 -10.08
C GLY A 316 -14.79 19.31 -10.14
N GLY A 317 -14.04 19.29 -11.24
CA GLY A 317 -13.05 18.25 -11.56
C GLY A 317 -11.93 18.05 -10.52
N ARG A 318 -11.68 19.02 -9.62
CA ARG A 318 -10.62 18.94 -8.59
C ARG A 318 -10.92 17.94 -7.47
N THR A 319 -12.19 17.68 -7.18
CA THR A 319 -12.62 16.70 -6.16
C THR A 319 -13.00 15.35 -6.76
N ALA A 320 -12.96 15.24 -8.09
CA ALA A 320 -13.32 14.02 -8.82
C ALA A 320 -12.45 12.85 -8.40
N GLY A 321 -13.09 11.77 -7.95
CA GLY A 321 -12.43 10.57 -7.44
C GLY A 321 -12.02 10.61 -5.97
N LEU A 322 -12.10 11.77 -5.29
CA LEU A 322 -11.68 11.93 -3.89
C LEU A 322 -12.83 11.88 -2.90
N THR A 323 -14.03 12.34 -3.27
CA THR A 323 -15.17 12.44 -2.34
C THR A 323 -15.65 11.10 -1.80
N LYS A 324 -15.49 10.02 -2.57
CA LYS A 324 -15.78 8.64 -2.14
C LYS A 324 -14.96 8.18 -0.92
N PHE A 325 -13.90 8.90 -0.58
CA PHE A 325 -13.11 8.59 0.60
C PHE A 325 -13.80 8.98 1.90
N PHE A 326 -14.81 9.86 1.86
CA PHE A 326 -15.43 10.46 3.05
C PHE A 326 -16.91 10.11 3.16
N HIS A 327 -17.48 10.38 4.33
CA HIS A 327 -18.92 10.56 4.43
C HIS A 327 -19.28 11.89 3.77
N VAL A 328 -20.32 11.93 2.93
CA VAL A 328 -20.67 13.14 2.17
C VAL A 328 -21.99 13.71 2.66
N TYR A 329 -21.99 15.00 3.04
CA TYR A 329 -23.21 15.76 3.30
C TYR A 329 -23.48 16.70 2.13
N ASP A 330 -24.40 16.29 1.24
CA ASP A 330 -24.61 16.91 -0.06
C ASP A 330 -25.73 17.97 -0.04
N LYS A 331 -25.37 19.22 0.24
CA LYS A 331 -26.29 20.35 0.31
C LYS A 331 -26.83 20.81 -1.04
N THR A 332 -26.33 20.28 -2.16
CA THR A 332 -26.93 20.52 -3.48
C THR A 332 -28.27 19.79 -3.63
N LYS A 333 -28.55 18.83 -2.74
CA LYS A 333 -29.81 18.07 -2.73
C LYS A 333 -30.80 18.64 -1.71
N PRO A 334 -32.08 18.83 -2.08
CA PRO A 334 -33.10 19.41 -1.19
C PRO A 334 -33.30 18.68 0.15
N GLN A 335 -33.07 17.36 0.20
CA GLN A 335 -33.30 16.52 1.38
C GLN A 335 -32.01 15.87 1.90
N ALA A 336 -30.90 16.62 1.91
CA ALA A 336 -29.63 16.13 2.41
C ALA A 336 -29.73 15.67 3.88
N GLN A 337 -29.43 14.41 4.14
CA GLN A 337 -29.39 13.84 5.50
C GLN A 337 -27.96 13.84 6.05
N TRP A 338 -27.82 14.13 7.35
CA TRP A 338 -26.54 14.09 8.03
C TRP A 338 -26.02 12.64 8.09
N PRO A 339 -24.79 12.33 7.64
CA PRO A 339 -24.39 10.96 7.32
C PRO A 339 -23.78 10.16 8.50
N VAL A 340 -23.51 10.79 9.65
CA VAL A 340 -22.77 10.14 10.75
C VAL A 340 -23.37 10.44 12.12
N ASP A 341 -23.19 9.53 13.06
CA ASP A 341 -23.38 9.80 14.48
C ASP A 341 -22.27 10.75 14.98
N LEU A 342 -22.62 11.83 15.69
CA LEU A 342 -21.63 12.76 16.23
C LEU A 342 -20.84 12.19 17.41
N ASP A 343 -21.46 11.30 18.19
CA ASP A 343 -20.90 10.71 19.38
C ASP A 343 -20.00 9.52 19.09
N HIS A 344 -20.42 8.73 18.12
CA HIS A 344 -19.70 7.55 17.64
C HIS A 344 -19.57 7.56 16.11
N PRO A 345 -18.84 8.53 15.53
CA PRO A 345 -18.72 8.64 14.08
C PRO A 345 -18.05 7.41 13.49
N GLN A 346 -18.71 6.83 12.49
CA GLN A 346 -18.24 5.62 11.83
C GLN A 346 -16.96 5.89 11.02
N PRO A 347 -16.07 4.89 10.85
CA PRO A 347 -14.91 5.01 9.96
C PRO A 347 -15.30 5.48 8.56
N ASN A 348 -14.39 6.16 7.87
CA ASN A 348 -14.67 6.65 6.53
C ASN A 348 -14.91 5.48 5.54
N PRO A 349 -15.87 5.61 4.61
CA PRO A 349 -16.24 4.51 3.71
C PRO A 349 -15.08 4.08 2.79
N GLY A 350 -14.23 5.02 2.36
CA GLY A 350 -13.12 4.73 1.46
C GLY A 350 -11.77 4.41 2.12
N ASN A 351 -11.72 4.12 3.43
CA ASN A 351 -10.44 3.85 4.13
C ASN A 351 -9.61 2.75 3.46
N HIS A 352 -10.22 1.62 3.09
CA HIS A 352 -9.51 0.53 2.40
C HIS A 352 -8.93 0.96 1.05
N GLU A 353 -9.65 1.82 0.33
CA GLU A 353 -9.18 2.33 -0.94
C GLU A 353 -8.04 3.33 -0.76
N VAL A 354 -8.12 4.20 0.25
CA VAL A 354 -7.01 5.09 0.62
C VAL A 354 -5.78 4.29 1.04
N ASP A 355 -5.94 3.19 1.80
CA ASP A 355 -4.83 2.30 2.16
C ASP A 355 -4.13 1.73 0.92
N ARG A 356 -4.87 1.44 -0.16
CA ARG A 356 -4.27 1.01 -1.44
C ARG A 356 -3.45 2.13 -2.09
N TYR A 357 -3.95 3.37 -2.12
CA TYR A 357 -3.19 4.49 -2.66
C TYR A 357 -1.95 4.82 -1.82
N ARG A 358 -2.06 4.71 -0.49
CA ARG A 358 -0.91 4.84 0.43
C ARG A 358 0.14 3.76 0.18
N ALA A 359 -0.30 2.51 0.00
CA ALA A 359 0.57 1.40 -0.37
C ALA A 359 1.26 1.63 -1.73
N GLN A 360 0.57 2.22 -2.69
CA GLN A 360 1.13 2.59 -3.99
C GLN A 360 2.19 3.69 -3.90
N PHE A 361 1.97 4.73 -3.07
CA PHE A 361 2.99 5.75 -2.82
C PHE A 361 4.26 5.12 -2.21
N TRP A 362 4.08 4.27 -1.19
CA TRP A 362 5.22 3.57 -0.58
C TRP A 362 5.96 2.71 -1.59
N HIS A 363 5.24 1.93 -2.42
CA HIS A 363 5.85 1.10 -3.45
C HIS A 363 6.68 1.91 -4.45
N TYR A 364 6.22 3.12 -4.82
CA TYR A 364 7.00 4.03 -5.67
C TYR A 364 8.25 4.55 -4.98
N ILE A 365 8.14 4.96 -3.72
CA ILE A 365 9.27 5.44 -2.92
C ILE A 365 10.31 4.31 -2.73
N ALA A 366 9.85 3.10 -2.38
CA ALA A 366 10.68 1.93 -2.20
C ALA A 366 11.38 1.49 -3.50
N HIS A 367 10.74 1.71 -4.65
CA HIS A 367 11.29 1.33 -5.95
C HIS A 367 12.57 2.11 -6.32
N PHE A 368 12.75 3.36 -5.86
CA PHE A 368 14.02 4.08 -6.07
C PHE A 368 15.21 3.28 -5.55
N LEU A 369 15.10 2.77 -4.31
CA LEU A 369 16.11 1.94 -3.68
C LEU A 369 16.32 0.60 -4.43
N LEU A 370 15.25 -0.02 -4.91
CA LEU A 370 15.34 -1.29 -5.63
C LEU A 370 15.98 -1.15 -7.01
N ARG A 371 15.77 -0.01 -7.68
CA ARG A 371 16.27 0.23 -9.04
C ARG A 371 17.72 0.66 -9.06
N ASN A 372 18.10 1.60 -8.20
CA ASN A 372 19.45 2.11 -8.11
C ASN A 372 19.75 2.53 -6.66
N PRO A 373 20.42 1.67 -5.88
CA PRO A 373 20.79 1.99 -4.50
C PRO A 373 21.68 3.23 -4.35
N GLU A 374 22.38 3.64 -5.41
CA GLU A 374 23.25 4.83 -5.43
C GLU A 374 22.50 6.11 -5.84
N ASP A 375 21.20 6.05 -6.14
CA ASP A 375 20.38 7.24 -6.38
C ASP A 375 20.12 7.97 -5.06
N PRO A 376 20.36 9.28 -4.92
CA PRO A 376 19.98 10.02 -3.72
C PRO A 376 18.50 9.84 -3.31
N GLN A 377 17.57 9.61 -4.26
CA GLN A 377 16.17 9.32 -3.96
C GLN A 377 15.94 7.94 -3.32
N ALA A 378 16.92 7.02 -3.40
CA ALA A 378 16.89 5.76 -2.66
C ALA A 378 16.88 5.98 -1.13
N LEU A 379 17.40 7.12 -0.68
CA LEU A 379 17.35 7.54 0.73
C LEU A 379 15.92 7.70 1.21
N TYR A 380 14.94 8.02 0.33
CA TYR A 380 13.55 8.18 0.76
C TYR A 380 12.96 6.96 1.45
N ALA A 381 13.24 5.78 0.94
CA ALA A 381 12.78 4.53 1.54
C ALA A 381 13.52 4.23 2.86
N GLN A 382 14.82 4.49 2.90
CA GLN A 382 15.61 4.28 4.12
C GLN A 382 15.16 5.24 5.24
N THR A 383 14.93 6.50 4.89
CA THR A 383 14.38 7.54 5.76
C THR A 383 12.99 7.19 6.26
N GLY A 384 12.08 6.77 5.38
CA GLY A 384 10.74 6.34 5.78
C GLY A 384 10.75 5.19 6.78
N ARG A 385 11.69 4.25 6.65
CA ARG A 385 11.91 3.17 7.63
C ARG A 385 12.56 3.66 8.92
N LEU A 386 13.58 4.53 8.82
CA LEU A 386 14.31 5.08 9.96
C LEU A 386 13.39 5.87 10.88
N PHE A 387 12.57 6.76 10.31
CA PHE A 387 11.65 7.62 11.05
C PHE A 387 10.29 6.97 11.34
N GLY A 388 10.13 5.70 11.00
CA GLY A 388 8.92 4.95 11.32
C GLY A 388 7.67 5.43 10.57
N VAL A 389 7.85 6.10 9.42
CA VAL A 389 6.73 6.38 8.49
C VAL A 389 6.16 5.07 7.96
N VAL A 390 7.02 4.06 7.80
CA VAL A 390 6.62 2.66 7.63
C VAL A 390 7.09 1.80 8.80
N PRO A 391 6.35 0.75 9.22
CA PRO A 391 5.16 0.21 8.56
C PRO A 391 3.93 1.14 8.65
N LEU A 392 3.21 1.29 7.54
CA LEU A 392 1.98 2.10 7.51
C LEU A 392 0.92 1.45 8.38
N GLN A 393 0.30 2.24 9.25
CA GLN A 393 -0.96 1.83 9.88
C GLN A 393 -2.08 1.86 8.84
N ARG A 394 -2.79 0.74 8.65
CA ARG A 394 -3.96 0.72 7.77
C ARG A 394 -5.19 1.34 8.44
N LEU A 395 -5.82 2.27 7.74
CA LEU A 395 -7.03 2.97 8.18
C LEU A 395 -8.23 2.01 8.26
N GLY A 396 -8.32 1.08 7.31
CA GLY A 396 -9.41 0.12 7.22
C GLY A 396 -9.21 -1.17 8.04
N ALA A 397 -8.10 -1.33 8.78
CA ALA A 397 -7.78 -2.60 9.45
C ALA A 397 -8.89 -3.14 10.37
N ALA A 398 -9.54 -2.24 11.11
CA ALA A 398 -10.64 -2.56 12.02
C ALA A 398 -12.03 -2.38 11.40
N GLN A 399 -12.11 -1.91 10.15
CA GLN A 399 -13.36 -1.66 9.47
C GLN A 399 -13.90 -2.97 8.87
N PRO A 400 -15.18 -3.30 9.06
CA PRO A 400 -15.78 -4.45 8.38
C PRO A 400 -15.80 -4.21 6.86
N THR A 401 -15.62 -5.28 6.10
CA THR A 401 -15.90 -5.26 4.66
C THR A 401 -17.41 -5.18 4.43
N GLU A 402 -17.82 -4.65 3.28
CA GLU A 402 -19.24 -4.49 2.92
C GLU A 402 -20.04 -5.80 3.04
N TYR A 403 -19.39 -6.93 2.73
CA TYR A 403 -19.96 -8.28 2.89
C TYR A 403 -18.97 -9.19 3.63
N PRO A 404 -19.45 -10.23 4.34
CA PRO A 404 -18.59 -11.23 4.96
C PRO A 404 -17.82 -12.04 3.90
N THR A 405 -16.50 -11.95 3.92
CA THR A 405 -15.61 -12.68 3.02
C THR A 405 -14.70 -13.65 3.76
N GLN A 406 -14.03 -14.54 3.02
CA GLN A 406 -12.93 -15.35 3.54
C GLN A 406 -11.84 -14.47 4.17
N SER A 407 -11.19 -14.97 5.23
CA SER A 407 -10.24 -14.20 6.05
C SER A 407 -8.88 -14.87 6.25
N LEU A 408 -8.68 -16.11 5.80
CA LEU A 408 -7.41 -16.83 5.92
C LEU A 408 -7.07 -17.47 4.58
N PHE A 409 -5.91 -17.10 4.04
CA PHE A 409 -5.41 -17.55 2.75
C PHE A 409 -4.02 -18.17 2.89
N HIS A 410 -3.77 -19.22 2.12
CA HIS A 410 -2.51 -19.97 2.12
C HIS A 410 -1.93 -20.03 0.72
N PHE A 411 -0.65 -19.69 0.61
CA PHE A 411 0.20 -19.95 -0.54
C PHE A 411 1.35 -20.86 -0.13
N ILE A 412 1.84 -21.69 -1.06
CA ILE A 412 3.01 -22.54 -0.84
C ILE A 412 4.12 -22.13 -1.82
N VAL A 413 5.32 -21.86 -1.29
CA VAL A 413 6.51 -21.59 -2.08
C VAL A 413 7.65 -22.46 -1.55
N THR A 414 7.85 -23.63 -2.15
CA THR A 414 8.91 -24.56 -1.75
C THR A 414 10.25 -24.32 -2.46
N THR A 415 10.28 -23.42 -3.44
CA THR A 415 11.48 -23.02 -4.19
C THR A 415 12.22 -21.84 -3.57
N GLY A 416 13.47 -21.62 -3.96
CA GLY A 416 14.31 -20.50 -3.46
C GLY A 416 13.79 -19.10 -3.82
N PRO A 417 14.31 -18.03 -3.18
CA PRO A 417 13.88 -16.64 -3.40
C PRO A 417 13.98 -16.20 -4.87
N ASN A 418 14.90 -16.77 -5.66
CA ASN A 418 15.06 -16.48 -7.09
C ASN A 418 13.84 -16.86 -7.95
N THR A 419 12.91 -17.64 -7.41
CA THR A 419 11.67 -18.01 -8.11
C THR A 419 10.51 -17.05 -7.81
N MET A 420 10.66 -16.19 -6.80
CA MET A 420 9.71 -15.11 -6.54
C MET A 420 9.69 -14.17 -7.72
N ASN A 421 8.54 -14.10 -8.38
CA ASN A 421 8.34 -13.27 -9.55
C ASN A 421 7.09 -12.41 -9.34
N TRP A 422 6.94 -11.40 -10.20
CA TRP A 422 5.87 -10.43 -10.09
C TRP A 422 4.46 -11.04 -10.18
N ARG A 423 4.29 -12.21 -10.80
CA ARG A 423 2.96 -12.88 -10.87
C ARG A 423 2.57 -13.46 -9.53
N ILE A 424 3.51 -14.05 -8.78
CA ILE A 424 3.27 -14.54 -7.42
C ILE A 424 2.90 -13.37 -6.51
N ILE A 425 3.65 -12.26 -6.61
CA ILE A 425 3.32 -11.02 -5.89
C ILE A 425 1.92 -10.54 -6.26
N ARG A 426 1.56 -10.54 -7.56
CA ARG A 426 0.23 -10.12 -8.02
C ARG A 426 -0.90 -11.03 -7.53
N ALA A 427 -0.70 -12.35 -7.45
CA ALA A 427 -1.69 -13.27 -6.92
C ALA A 427 -2.01 -12.97 -5.44
N ILE A 428 -0.98 -12.75 -4.62
CA ILE A 428 -1.12 -12.34 -3.21
C ILE A 428 -1.80 -10.96 -3.11
N GLU A 429 -1.42 -10.05 -3.97
CA GLU A 429 -1.98 -8.70 -4.01
C GLU A 429 -3.47 -8.68 -4.33
N GLN A 430 -3.93 -9.54 -5.24
CA GLN A 430 -5.34 -9.71 -5.56
C GLN A 430 -6.14 -10.25 -4.38
N VAL A 431 -5.54 -11.11 -3.54
CA VAL A 431 -6.14 -11.49 -2.24
C VAL A 431 -6.37 -10.24 -1.41
N PHE A 432 -5.34 -9.41 -1.17
CA PHE A 432 -5.50 -8.20 -0.36
C PHE A 432 -6.38 -7.12 -1.02
N TYR A 433 -6.51 -7.09 -2.34
CA TYR A 433 -7.42 -6.19 -3.03
C TYR A 433 -8.88 -6.52 -2.68
N HIS A 434 -9.24 -7.80 -2.76
CA HIS A 434 -10.61 -8.28 -2.52
C HIS A 434 -10.90 -8.56 -1.04
N HIS A 435 -9.87 -8.90 -0.26
CA HIS A 435 -9.92 -9.30 1.15
C HIS A 435 -8.92 -8.45 1.96
N PRO A 436 -9.16 -7.14 2.09
CA PRO A 436 -8.16 -6.20 2.62
C PRO A 436 -7.73 -6.50 4.06
N ASN A 437 -8.56 -7.17 4.85
CA ASN A 437 -8.28 -7.53 6.25
C ASN A 437 -7.92 -9.01 6.44
N ALA A 438 -7.75 -9.80 5.36
CA ALA A 438 -7.39 -11.20 5.49
C ALA A 438 -5.97 -11.38 6.01
N LYS A 439 -5.73 -12.53 6.66
CA LYS A 439 -4.40 -13.06 6.92
C LYS A 439 -3.95 -13.91 5.74
N VAL A 440 -2.76 -13.64 5.22
CA VAL A 440 -2.11 -14.44 4.18
C VAL A 440 -0.89 -15.14 4.78
N LEU A 441 -0.88 -16.46 4.72
CA LEU A 441 0.24 -17.31 5.10
C LEU A 441 0.97 -17.83 3.86
N VAL A 442 2.24 -17.47 3.73
CA VAL A 442 3.14 -18.03 2.70
C VAL A 442 4.01 -19.10 3.35
N HIS A 443 3.68 -20.36 3.09
CA HIS A 443 4.40 -21.52 3.63
C HIS A 443 5.67 -21.77 2.83
N SER A 444 6.84 -21.55 3.45
CA SER A 444 8.14 -21.66 2.79
C SER A 444 9.30 -21.79 3.77
N ASN A 445 10.07 -22.88 3.65
CA ASN A 445 11.34 -23.03 4.38
C ASN A 445 12.48 -22.22 3.75
N THR A 446 12.47 -22.10 2.42
CA THR A 446 13.51 -21.40 1.65
C THR A 446 13.44 -19.89 1.79
N LEU A 447 12.24 -19.30 1.81
CA LEU A 447 12.07 -17.87 2.02
C LEU A 447 12.37 -17.48 3.47
N VAL A 448 12.03 -18.32 4.45
CA VAL A 448 12.43 -18.11 5.86
C VAL A 448 13.96 -18.05 5.97
N ALA A 449 14.67 -19.05 5.42
CA ALA A 449 16.13 -19.06 5.41
C ALA A 449 16.75 -17.88 4.65
N ALA A 450 16.09 -17.38 3.60
CA ALA A 450 16.54 -16.18 2.89
C ALA A 450 16.40 -14.91 3.75
N ARG A 451 15.27 -14.75 4.45
CA ARG A 451 15.02 -13.62 5.36
C ARG A 451 15.97 -13.62 6.56
N GLU A 452 16.27 -14.79 7.13
CA GLU A 452 17.28 -14.94 8.19
C GLU A 452 18.68 -14.48 7.75
N LYS A 453 18.98 -14.61 6.45
CA LYS A 453 20.21 -14.09 5.82
C LYS A 453 20.11 -12.62 5.40
N GLY A 454 19.02 -11.93 5.70
CA GLY A 454 18.78 -10.53 5.33
C GLY A 454 18.51 -10.31 3.83
N LEU A 455 18.11 -11.35 3.09
CA LEU A 455 17.74 -11.23 1.69
C LEU A 455 16.27 -10.80 1.56
N LEU A 456 16.01 -9.86 0.65
CA LEU A 456 14.65 -9.42 0.33
C LEU A 456 13.94 -10.47 -0.52
N THR A 457 12.69 -10.75 -0.17
CA THR A 457 11.83 -11.71 -0.89
C THR A 457 10.82 -11.03 -1.81
N GLY A 458 10.64 -9.71 -1.65
CA GLY A 458 9.60 -8.93 -2.31
C GLY A 458 8.28 -8.94 -1.55
N LEU A 459 8.14 -9.77 -0.51
CA LEU A 459 6.94 -9.84 0.34
C LEU A 459 6.95 -8.77 1.45
N GLU A 460 8.12 -8.20 1.75
CA GLU A 460 8.29 -7.18 2.78
C GLU A 460 7.40 -5.96 2.50
N ILE A 461 7.19 -5.63 1.22
CA ILE A 461 6.36 -4.49 0.79
C ILE A 461 4.93 -4.57 1.34
N PHE A 462 4.35 -5.77 1.48
CA PHE A 462 3.00 -5.94 2.03
C PHE A 462 2.97 -5.63 3.53
N THR A 463 3.94 -6.14 4.27
CA THR A 463 4.05 -5.90 5.72
C THR A 463 4.41 -4.45 6.03
N GLU A 464 5.23 -3.80 5.20
CA GLU A 464 5.58 -2.38 5.31
C GLU A 464 4.39 -1.45 5.07
N VAL A 465 3.34 -1.90 4.37
CA VAL A 465 2.11 -1.12 4.18
C VAL A 465 0.96 -1.61 5.06
N GLY A 466 1.27 -2.46 6.05
CA GLY A 466 0.34 -2.89 7.09
C GLY A 466 -0.61 -4.04 6.72
N TYR A 467 -0.38 -4.75 5.62
CA TYR A 467 -1.13 -5.98 5.34
C TYR A 467 -0.64 -7.15 6.22
N ASN A 468 -1.58 -8.01 6.61
CA ASN A 468 -1.30 -9.17 7.44
C ASN A 468 -0.78 -10.33 6.58
N LEU A 469 0.51 -10.26 6.25
CA LEU A 469 1.24 -11.32 5.55
C LEU A 469 2.32 -11.90 6.46
N GLU A 470 2.37 -13.22 6.53
CA GLU A 470 3.39 -13.95 7.28
C GLU A 470 4.01 -15.05 6.41
N VAL A 471 5.35 -15.13 6.44
CA VAL A 471 6.07 -16.24 5.82
C VAL A 471 6.38 -17.24 6.92
N VAL A 472 5.83 -18.45 6.82
CA VAL A 472 5.90 -19.47 7.88
C VAL A 472 6.68 -20.69 7.41
N PRO A 473 7.61 -21.24 8.23
CA PRO A 473 8.25 -22.50 7.92
C PRO A 473 7.26 -23.65 8.13
N PHE A 474 7.54 -24.81 7.53
CA PHE A 474 6.71 -26.00 7.67
C PHE A 474 7.55 -27.27 7.85
N LYS A 475 6.95 -28.23 8.56
CA LYS A 475 7.44 -29.62 8.65
C LYS A 475 6.35 -30.54 8.10
N LEU A 476 6.57 -31.05 6.90
CA LEU A 476 5.55 -31.76 6.10
C LEU A 476 4.89 -32.91 6.87
N LEU A 477 5.70 -33.80 7.44
CA LEU A 477 5.20 -35.00 8.11
C LEU A 477 4.53 -34.68 9.45
N ASP A 478 4.99 -33.64 10.15
CA ASP A 478 4.36 -33.16 11.39
C ASP A 478 2.96 -32.60 11.11
N LEU A 479 2.80 -31.81 10.03
CA LEU A 479 1.49 -31.31 9.61
C LEU A 479 0.54 -32.45 9.24
N ALA A 480 1.03 -33.47 8.54
CA ALA A 480 0.24 -34.65 8.20
C ALA A 480 -0.17 -35.44 9.47
N ALA A 481 0.75 -35.62 10.43
CA ALA A 481 0.45 -36.26 11.71
C ALA A 481 -0.57 -35.46 12.54
N GLN A 482 -0.45 -34.13 12.57
CA GLN A 482 -1.40 -33.23 13.24
C GLN A 482 -2.80 -33.32 12.62
N CYS A 483 -2.89 -33.34 11.29
CA CYS A 483 -4.17 -33.52 10.59
C CYS A 483 -4.87 -34.83 11.00
N LEU A 484 -4.11 -35.92 11.09
CA LEU A 484 -4.66 -37.25 11.41
C LEU A 484 -4.78 -37.52 12.91
N GLN A 485 -4.19 -36.67 13.75
CA GLN A 485 -4.02 -36.91 15.19
C GLN A 485 -3.38 -38.28 15.48
N SER A 486 -2.52 -38.75 14.57
CA SER A 486 -1.88 -40.06 14.60
C SER A 486 -0.61 -40.05 13.75
N THR A 487 0.37 -40.88 14.13
CA THR A 487 1.61 -41.07 13.37
C THR A 487 1.62 -42.36 12.55
N GLU A 488 0.60 -43.21 12.65
CA GLU A 488 0.61 -44.55 12.03
C GLU A 488 0.75 -44.50 10.51
N ALA A 489 -0.13 -43.75 9.83
CA ALA A 489 -0.07 -43.57 8.38
C ALA A 489 1.22 -42.86 7.93
N VAL A 490 1.71 -41.92 8.75
CA VAL A 490 2.97 -41.20 8.49
C VAL A 490 4.16 -42.18 8.55
N ASN A 491 4.23 -43.02 9.60
CA ASN A 491 5.26 -44.03 9.76
C ASN A 491 5.21 -45.06 8.63
N PHE A 492 4.00 -45.48 8.21
CA PHE A 492 3.82 -46.33 7.04
C PHE A 492 4.42 -45.68 5.78
N PHE A 493 4.09 -44.41 5.51
CA PHE A 493 4.62 -43.68 4.36
C PHE A 493 6.13 -43.53 4.40
N VAL A 494 6.69 -43.18 5.57
CA VAL A 494 8.14 -43.05 5.80
C VAL A 494 8.85 -44.35 5.48
N ASN A 495 8.36 -45.47 6.01
CA ASN A 495 8.99 -46.78 5.86
C ASN A 495 8.85 -47.35 4.44
N LYS A 496 7.71 -47.12 3.78
CA LYS A 496 7.38 -47.75 2.48
C LYS A 496 7.76 -46.92 1.26
N SER A 497 7.54 -45.61 1.33
CA SER A 497 7.44 -44.77 0.13
C SER A 497 8.31 -43.52 0.15
N TYR A 498 8.61 -42.95 1.32
CA TYR A 498 9.17 -41.59 1.42
C TYR A 498 10.54 -41.44 0.75
N ALA A 499 11.47 -42.38 0.98
CA ALA A 499 12.80 -42.32 0.34
C ALA A 499 12.70 -42.36 -1.20
N LYS A 500 11.87 -43.28 -1.73
CA LYS A 500 11.58 -43.37 -3.17
C LYS A 500 10.87 -42.11 -3.68
N ALA A 501 9.95 -41.57 -2.90
CA ALA A 501 9.19 -40.37 -3.23
C ALA A 501 10.12 -39.17 -3.38
N LYS A 502 10.97 -38.90 -2.37
CA LYS A 502 11.88 -37.75 -2.29
C LYS A 502 12.90 -37.71 -3.42
N ASN A 503 13.33 -38.87 -3.90
CA ASN A 503 14.29 -38.98 -5.01
C ASN A 503 13.64 -38.98 -6.40
N HIS A 504 12.30 -38.93 -6.48
CA HIS A 504 11.60 -38.96 -7.77
C HIS A 504 11.40 -37.55 -8.34
N ARG A 505 11.48 -37.41 -9.67
CA ARG A 505 11.32 -36.12 -10.39
C ARG A 505 10.02 -35.35 -10.09
N ASN A 506 8.97 -36.05 -9.68
CA ASN A 506 7.66 -35.46 -9.37
C ASN A 506 7.50 -35.09 -7.88
N TRP A 507 8.51 -35.34 -7.03
CA TRP A 507 8.42 -35.10 -5.59
C TRP A 507 7.95 -33.69 -5.27
N TYR A 508 8.51 -32.70 -5.95
CA TYR A 508 8.14 -31.30 -5.78
C TYR A 508 6.62 -31.08 -5.86
N SER A 509 5.96 -31.66 -6.88
CA SER A 509 4.50 -31.56 -7.04
C SER A 509 3.75 -32.33 -5.96
N HIS A 510 4.26 -33.51 -5.57
CA HIS A 510 3.59 -34.33 -4.56
C HIS A 510 3.73 -33.74 -3.15
N GLU A 511 4.85 -33.10 -2.86
CA GLU A 511 5.08 -32.36 -1.61
C GLU A 511 4.06 -31.22 -1.47
N THR A 512 3.84 -30.43 -2.53
CA THR A 512 2.86 -29.34 -2.48
C THR A 512 1.42 -29.86 -2.40
N ASP A 513 1.10 -31.01 -3.00
CA ASP A 513 -0.20 -31.68 -2.89
C ASP A 513 -0.48 -32.21 -1.46
N LEU A 514 0.53 -32.77 -0.77
CA LEU A 514 0.38 -33.16 0.64
C LEU A 514 0.33 -31.92 1.56
N LEU A 515 1.15 -30.89 1.30
CA LEU A 515 1.15 -29.66 2.09
C LEU A 515 -0.22 -28.98 2.05
N ARG A 516 -0.80 -28.74 0.87
CA ARG A 516 -2.08 -28.02 0.76
C ARG A 516 -3.22 -28.74 1.48
N THR A 517 -3.24 -30.08 1.43
CA THR A 517 -4.25 -30.89 2.11
C THR A 517 -4.03 -30.93 3.62
N ALA A 518 -2.79 -31.11 4.08
CA ALA A 518 -2.46 -31.11 5.50
C ALA A 518 -2.65 -29.73 6.16
N ILE A 519 -2.27 -28.65 5.48
CA ILE A 519 -2.47 -27.27 5.96
C ILE A 519 -3.96 -26.98 6.13
N LEU A 520 -4.79 -27.25 5.13
CA LEU A 520 -6.23 -27.02 5.22
C LEU A 520 -6.90 -27.91 6.27
N CYS A 521 -6.41 -29.13 6.47
CA CYS A 521 -6.87 -30.00 7.55
C CYS A 521 -6.62 -29.38 8.94
N VAL A 522 -5.41 -28.85 9.15
CA VAL A 522 -4.96 -28.32 10.45
C VAL A 522 -5.48 -26.90 10.72
N GLN A 523 -5.56 -26.06 9.69
CA GLN A 523 -5.81 -24.61 9.83
C GLN A 523 -7.13 -24.14 9.19
N GLY A 524 -7.73 -24.94 8.30
CA GLY A 524 -8.85 -24.50 7.45
C GLY A 524 -8.43 -23.38 6.49
N GLY A 525 -9.41 -22.66 5.92
CA GLY A 525 -9.19 -21.48 5.10
C GLY A 525 -9.19 -21.75 3.60
N VAL A 526 -8.54 -20.86 2.84
CA VAL A 526 -8.46 -20.89 1.38
C VAL A 526 -7.02 -21.17 0.95
N TYR A 527 -6.80 -22.26 0.22
CA TYR A 527 -5.55 -22.51 -0.48
C TYR A 527 -5.63 -22.01 -1.93
N LEU A 528 -4.58 -21.34 -2.39
CA LEU A 528 -4.40 -20.93 -3.78
C LEU A 528 -2.98 -21.29 -4.26
N ASP A 529 -2.87 -21.92 -5.43
CA ASP A 529 -1.61 -21.99 -6.16
C ASP A 529 -1.12 -20.56 -6.47
N THR A 530 0.19 -20.40 -6.63
CA THR A 530 0.84 -19.08 -6.81
C THR A 530 0.53 -18.40 -8.13
N ASP A 531 -0.20 -19.06 -9.02
CA ASP A 531 -0.70 -18.57 -10.30
C ASP A 531 -2.24 -18.63 -10.42
N MET A 532 -2.93 -18.69 -9.27
CA MET A 532 -4.35 -18.41 -9.14
C MET A 532 -4.57 -16.92 -8.90
N HIS A 533 -5.25 -16.28 -9.83
CA HIS A 533 -5.49 -14.84 -9.80
C HIS A 533 -6.95 -14.54 -9.49
N LEU A 534 -7.22 -13.97 -8.31
CA LEU A 534 -8.57 -13.57 -7.92
C LEU A 534 -9.04 -12.37 -8.75
N VAL A 535 -10.31 -12.44 -9.15
CA VAL A 535 -11.01 -11.38 -9.88
C VAL A 535 -12.29 -10.94 -9.16
N ARG A 536 -12.68 -11.66 -8.09
CA ARG A 536 -13.81 -11.34 -7.21
C ARG A 536 -13.52 -11.76 -5.76
N PRO A 537 -14.19 -11.14 -4.76
CA PRO A 537 -14.11 -11.61 -3.39
C PRO A 537 -14.75 -12.99 -3.24
N LEU A 538 -14.14 -13.84 -2.42
CA LEU A 538 -14.68 -15.13 -1.99
C LEU A 538 -15.64 -14.94 -0.79
N PRO A 539 -16.93 -15.27 -0.91
CA PRO A 539 -17.88 -15.16 0.19
C PRO A 539 -17.50 -16.08 1.37
N LYS A 540 -17.77 -15.64 2.60
CA LYS A 540 -17.54 -16.46 3.81
C LYS A 540 -18.41 -17.73 3.83
N SER A 541 -19.56 -17.71 3.14
CA SER A 541 -20.46 -18.87 2.99
C SER A 541 -19.89 -19.98 2.11
N MET A 542 -18.88 -19.69 1.28
CA MET A 542 -18.21 -20.68 0.43
C MET A 542 -17.30 -21.56 1.29
N ARG A 543 -17.76 -22.75 1.68
CA ARG A 543 -17.05 -23.66 2.62
C ARG A 543 -17.01 -25.08 2.07
N ASN A 544 -15.90 -25.79 2.30
CA ASN A 544 -15.66 -27.16 1.83
C ASN A 544 -15.90 -27.30 0.32
N VAL A 545 -15.16 -26.52 -0.47
CA VAL A 545 -15.31 -26.36 -1.91
C VAL A 545 -14.10 -26.86 -2.69
N LEU A 546 -14.40 -27.59 -3.76
CA LEU A 546 -13.52 -27.94 -4.87
C LEU A 546 -14.06 -27.31 -6.17
N ALA A 547 -13.25 -27.27 -7.22
CA ALA A 547 -13.69 -26.84 -8.54
C ALA A 547 -13.19 -27.77 -9.64
N LEU A 548 -14.01 -27.91 -10.69
CA LEU A 548 -13.67 -28.69 -11.88
C LEU A 548 -12.68 -27.94 -12.77
N GLN A 549 -11.64 -28.60 -13.28
CA GLN A 549 -10.76 -28.03 -14.32
C GLN A 549 -11.14 -28.45 -15.76
N GLY A 550 -12.21 -29.23 -15.90
CA GLY A 550 -12.67 -29.84 -17.15
C GLY A 550 -14.03 -30.51 -16.95
N ARG A 551 -14.40 -31.45 -17.83
CA ARG A 551 -15.74 -32.09 -17.78
C ARG A 551 -16.04 -32.83 -16.47
N LYS A 552 -15.05 -33.49 -15.86
CA LYS A 552 -15.25 -34.37 -14.68
C LYS A 552 -14.10 -34.39 -13.68
N GLN A 553 -13.02 -33.64 -13.92
CA GLN A 553 -11.82 -33.73 -13.09
C GLN A 553 -11.73 -32.51 -12.17
N VAL A 554 -11.66 -32.75 -10.86
CA VAL A 554 -11.30 -31.72 -9.88
C VAL A 554 -9.81 -31.38 -9.94
N ASN A 555 -9.45 -30.17 -9.53
CA ASN A 555 -8.05 -29.73 -9.43
C ASN A 555 -7.76 -29.17 -8.03
N GLY A 556 -6.51 -29.29 -7.56
CA GLY A 556 -6.07 -28.85 -6.24
C GLY A 556 -5.48 -27.43 -6.16
N ALA A 557 -5.46 -26.68 -7.27
CA ALA A 557 -4.91 -25.33 -7.33
C ALA A 557 -5.75 -24.31 -6.55
N MET A 558 -7.01 -24.63 -6.27
CA MET A 558 -7.85 -23.89 -5.35
C MET A 558 -8.65 -24.87 -4.50
N LEU A 559 -8.59 -24.70 -3.19
CA LEU A 559 -9.32 -25.50 -2.22
C LEU A 559 -9.80 -24.58 -1.07
N ILE A 560 -11.06 -24.71 -0.66
CA ILE A 560 -11.58 -23.96 0.50
C ILE A 560 -12.18 -24.95 1.47
N PHE A 561 -11.60 -25.13 2.65
CA PHE A 561 -12.07 -26.14 3.59
C PHE A 561 -12.05 -25.62 5.02
N ASP A 562 -13.00 -26.12 5.80
CA ASP A 562 -13.00 -25.88 7.23
C ASP A 562 -11.89 -26.68 7.91
N GLN A 563 -11.39 -26.14 9.02
CA GLN A 563 -10.46 -26.85 9.89
C GLN A 563 -11.08 -28.19 10.32
N GLY A 564 -10.31 -29.26 10.25
CA GLY A 564 -10.77 -30.60 10.62
C GLY A 564 -11.80 -31.20 9.67
N SER A 565 -11.92 -30.72 8.42
CA SER A 565 -12.78 -31.33 7.41
C SER A 565 -12.45 -32.82 7.22
N GLU A 566 -13.49 -33.66 7.18
CA GLU A 566 -13.37 -35.09 6.88
C GLU A 566 -12.69 -35.31 5.53
N PHE A 567 -13.04 -34.51 4.52
CA PHE A 567 -12.46 -34.62 3.18
C PHE A 567 -10.94 -34.50 3.23
N MET A 568 -10.42 -33.52 3.97
CA MET A 568 -8.98 -33.29 4.09
C MET A 568 -8.28 -34.40 4.87
N ARG A 569 -8.89 -34.91 5.95
CA ARG A 569 -8.35 -36.07 6.68
C ARG A 569 -8.23 -37.29 5.77
N VAL A 570 -9.30 -37.63 5.04
CA VAL A 570 -9.32 -38.78 4.13
C VAL A 570 -8.29 -38.60 3.00
N ALA A 571 -8.13 -37.38 2.48
CA ALA A 571 -7.14 -37.07 1.47
C ALA A 571 -5.69 -37.27 1.98
N VAL A 572 -5.37 -36.77 3.18
CA VAL A 572 -4.05 -36.97 3.80
C VAL A 572 -3.80 -38.45 4.08
N THR A 573 -4.77 -39.19 4.63
CA THR A 573 -4.64 -40.64 4.84
C THR A 573 -4.38 -41.38 3.53
N GLU A 574 -5.13 -41.05 2.47
CA GLU A 574 -4.96 -41.70 1.17
C GLU A 574 -3.59 -41.41 0.55
N PHE A 575 -3.10 -40.18 0.67
CA PHE A 575 -1.77 -39.82 0.19
C PHE A 575 -0.71 -40.71 0.85
N LEU A 576 -0.76 -40.85 2.18
CA LEU A 576 0.25 -41.57 2.96
C LEU A 576 0.19 -43.08 2.75
N THR A 577 -1.00 -43.65 2.58
CA THR A 577 -1.21 -45.11 2.50
C THR A 577 -1.21 -45.67 1.08
N ASN A 578 -1.46 -44.84 0.06
CA ASN A 578 -1.60 -45.26 -1.34
C ASN A 578 -0.76 -44.41 -2.31
N TYR A 579 0.42 -43.97 -1.88
CA TYR A 579 1.32 -43.14 -2.69
C TYR A 579 1.79 -43.83 -3.98
N ARG A 580 1.86 -43.09 -5.09
CA ARG A 580 2.55 -43.51 -6.32
C ARG A 580 3.41 -42.39 -6.91
N THR A 581 4.42 -42.73 -7.72
CA THR A 581 5.32 -41.74 -8.32
C THR A 581 4.74 -41.00 -9.54
N THR A 582 3.57 -41.43 -10.05
CA THR A 582 2.86 -40.79 -11.15
C THR A 582 2.34 -39.40 -10.76
N TRP A 583 2.65 -38.38 -11.56
CA TRP A 583 2.41 -36.96 -11.25
C TRP A 583 1.00 -36.65 -10.71
N GLY A 584 -0.06 -37.02 -11.45
CA GLY A 584 -1.43 -36.71 -11.05
C GLY A 584 -2.02 -37.62 -9.98
N TRP A 585 -1.33 -38.70 -9.59
CA TRP A 585 -1.90 -39.74 -8.73
C TRP A 585 -2.18 -39.27 -7.30
N ASN A 586 -1.29 -38.45 -6.75
CA ASN A 586 -1.38 -37.93 -5.38
C ASN A 586 -2.00 -36.53 -5.28
N GLY A 587 -2.26 -35.88 -6.42
CA GLY A 587 -2.90 -34.56 -6.48
C GLY A 587 -4.33 -34.66 -7.04
N PRO A 588 -4.60 -34.17 -8.27
CA PRO A 588 -5.95 -34.16 -8.84
C PRO A 588 -6.68 -35.51 -8.80
N ASN A 589 -6.00 -36.63 -9.09
CA ASN A 589 -6.65 -37.93 -9.10
C ASN A 589 -6.95 -38.43 -7.66
N LEU A 590 -6.14 -38.04 -6.67
CA LEU A 590 -6.44 -38.32 -5.26
C LEU A 590 -7.69 -37.57 -4.83
N LEU A 591 -7.74 -36.26 -5.08
CA LEU A 591 -8.91 -35.44 -4.77
C LEU A 591 -10.17 -36.00 -5.43
N GLN A 592 -10.08 -36.47 -6.68
CA GLN A 592 -11.19 -37.11 -7.38
C GLN A 592 -11.63 -38.42 -6.72
N ARG A 593 -10.70 -39.28 -6.32
CA ARG A 593 -11.03 -40.55 -5.64
C ARG A 593 -11.69 -40.31 -4.28
N VAL A 594 -11.19 -39.33 -3.51
CA VAL A 594 -11.79 -38.93 -2.24
C VAL A 594 -13.18 -38.34 -2.44
N ALA A 595 -13.36 -37.46 -3.42
CA ALA A 595 -14.67 -36.91 -3.77
C ALA A 595 -15.67 -38.00 -4.14
N ASN A 596 -15.26 -38.98 -4.96
CA ASN A 596 -16.13 -40.11 -5.31
C ASN A 596 -16.50 -40.97 -4.09
N ARG A 597 -15.55 -41.18 -3.16
CA ARG A 597 -15.78 -41.94 -1.91
C ARG A 597 -16.78 -41.23 -0.99
N LEU A 598 -16.73 -39.89 -0.93
CA LEU A 598 -17.51 -39.07 -0.02
C LEU A 598 -18.75 -38.43 -0.68
N ASN A 599 -19.06 -38.72 -1.94
CA ASN A 599 -20.08 -37.99 -2.71
C ASN A 599 -21.48 -37.97 -2.05
N ASN A 600 -21.81 -38.98 -1.24
CA ASN A 600 -23.13 -39.12 -0.61
C ASN A 600 -23.19 -38.57 0.83
N THR A 601 -22.11 -37.96 1.35
CA THR A 601 -22.08 -37.46 2.74
C THR A 601 -22.55 -36.01 2.87
N GLY A 602 -22.63 -35.26 1.77
CA GLY A 602 -22.90 -33.83 1.78
C GLY A 602 -21.79 -32.98 2.42
N SER A 603 -20.58 -33.53 2.63
CA SER A 603 -19.51 -32.86 3.37
C SER A 603 -18.70 -31.83 2.56
N PHE A 604 -18.97 -31.70 1.26
CA PHE A 604 -18.30 -30.76 0.36
C PHE A 604 -19.17 -30.42 -0.86
N THR A 605 -18.79 -29.37 -1.59
CA THR A 605 -19.39 -28.95 -2.86
C THR A 605 -18.33 -28.90 -3.96
N ILE A 606 -18.69 -29.35 -5.17
CA ILE A 606 -17.86 -29.16 -6.37
C ILE A 606 -18.49 -28.07 -7.22
N LEU A 607 -17.78 -26.96 -7.42
CA LEU A 607 -18.20 -25.88 -8.30
C LEU A 607 -17.83 -26.14 -9.76
N GLY A 608 -18.57 -25.48 -10.65
CA GLY A 608 -18.39 -25.53 -12.09
C GLY A 608 -17.01 -25.01 -12.53
N GLN A 609 -16.65 -25.34 -13.76
CA GLN A 609 -15.31 -25.06 -14.30
C GLN A 609 -15.04 -23.55 -14.37
N GLU A 610 -16.04 -22.79 -14.80
CA GLU A 610 -16.05 -21.35 -14.99
C GLU A 610 -15.81 -20.54 -13.70
N SER A 611 -15.97 -21.15 -12.52
CA SER A 611 -15.77 -20.48 -11.25
C SER A 611 -14.30 -20.15 -10.97
N PHE A 612 -13.38 -21.04 -11.36
CA PHE A 612 -11.93 -20.91 -11.07
C PHE A 612 -11.02 -21.24 -12.25
N TYR A 613 -11.55 -21.91 -13.27
CA TYR A 613 -10.83 -22.37 -14.46
C TYR A 613 -11.55 -21.95 -15.76
N PRO A 614 -11.81 -20.64 -15.98
CA PRO A 614 -12.48 -20.16 -17.18
C PRO A 614 -11.68 -20.44 -18.47
N PHE A 615 -10.37 -20.67 -18.34
CA PHE A 615 -9.51 -21.20 -19.39
C PHE A 615 -9.10 -22.62 -19.04
N ARG A 616 -9.27 -23.55 -19.99
CA ARG A 616 -8.62 -24.86 -19.89
C ARG A 616 -7.10 -24.68 -20.00
N TRP A 617 -6.33 -25.59 -19.43
CA TRP A 617 -4.87 -25.49 -19.44
C TRP A 617 -4.27 -25.39 -20.85
N GLN A 618 -4.90 -26.03 -21.85
CA GLN A 618 -4.50 -25.96 -23.27
C GLN A 618 -4.80 -24.60 -23.91
N GLU A 619 -5.74 -23.84 -23.33
CA GLU A 619 -6.24 -22.59 -23.87
C GLU A 619 -5.71 -21.37 -23.11
N VAL A 620 -4.94 -21.57 -22.06
CA VAL A 620 -4.47 -20.47 -21.19
C VAL A 620 -3.68 -19.41 -21.98
N LEU A 621 -2.99 -19.78 -23.06
CA LEU A 621 -2.29 -18.84 -23.95
C LEU A 621 -3.25 -17.87 -24.66
N LYS A 622 -4.53 -18.24 -24.86
CA LYS A 622 -5.56 -17.34 -25.40
C LYS A 622 -5.78 -16.16 -24.45
N CYS A 623 -5.75 -16.37 -23.14
CA CYS A 623 -5.87 -15.27 -22.17
C CYS A 623 -4.79 -14.19 -22.37
N TRP A 624 -3.58 -14.61 -22.72
CA TRP A 624 -2.45 -13.70 -22.94
C TRP A 624 -2.51 -12.99 -24.29
N ASN A 625 -2.97 -13.66 -25.34
CA ASN A 625 -2.87 -13.17 -26.72
C ASN A 625 -4.19 -12.63 -27.31
N SER A 626 -5.34 -12.97 -26.72
CA SER A 626 -6.66 -12.62 -27.26
C SER A 626 -7.09 -11.21 -26.87
N THR A 627 -7.77 -10.53 -27.79
CA THR A 627 -8.49 -9.27 -27.58
C THR A 627 -9.99 -9.49 -27.34
N GLU A 628 -10.42 -10.75 -27.10
CA GLU A 628 -11.82 -11.05 -26.77
C GLU A 628 -12.30 -10.19 -25.57
N PRO A 629 -13.58 -9.77 -25.56
CA PRO A 629 -14.12 -9.00 -24.44
C PRO A 629 -13.88 -9.71 -23.11
N TYR A 630 -13.47 -8.97 -22.09
CA TYR A 630 -13.13 -9.54 -20.78
C TYR A 630 -14.35 -10.25 -20.17
N GLU A 631 -15.50 -9.63 -20.32
CA GLU A 631 -16.81 -10.05 -19.85
C GLU A 631 -17.30 -11.33 -20.56
N ALA A 632 -16.78 -11.63 -21.76
CA ALA A 632 -17.10 -12.87 -22.46
C ALA A 632 -16.46 -14.11 -21.81
N ARG A 633 -15.41 -13.92 -20.99
CA ARG A 633 -14.73 -15.01 -20.26
C ARG A 633 -14.88 -14.92 -18.76
N ILE A 634 -14.80 -13.71 -18.22
CA ILE A 634 -14.86 -13.47 -16.79
C ILE A 634 -16.26 -12.97 -16.46
N THR A 635 -17.08 -13.89 -15.95
CA THR A 635 -18.49 -13.64 -15.66
C THR A 635 -18.70 -13.20 -14.21
N ASN A 636 -19.96 -13.02 -13.78
CA ASN A 636 -20.32 -12.83 -12.38
C ASN A 636 -20.09 -14.09 -11.52
N HIS A 637 -19.98 -15.27 -12.12
CA HIS A 637 -19.72 -16.54 -11.43
C HIS A 637 -18.23 -16.91 -11.35
N THR A 638 -17.36 -16.14 -12.01
CA THR A 638 -15.90 -16.37 -12.02
C THR A 638 -15.24 -15.64 -10.86
N TYR A 639 -14.63 -16.40 -9.94
CA TYR A 639 -13.96 -15.88 -8.75
C TYR A 639 -12.45 -15.75 -8.94
N ALA A 640 -11.84 -16.70 -9.65
CA ALA A 640 -10.41 -16.70 -9.92
C ALA A 640 -10.09 -17.24 -11.33
N VAL A 641 -8.86 -17.03 -11.75
CA VAL A 641 -8.31 -17.54 -13.01
C VAL A 641 -6.99 -18.22 -12.75
N HIS A 642 -6.89 -19.50 -13.12
CA HIS A 642 -5.64 -20.24 -13.13
C HIS A 642 -4.83 -19.94 -14.41
N LEU A 643 -3.67 -19.29 -14.28
CA LEU A 643 -2.85 -18.86 -15.43
C LEU A 643 -1.74 -19.85 -15.85
N ASN A 644 -1.62 -20.97 -15.14
CA ASN A 644 -0.69 -22.07 -15.43
C ASN A 644 0.69 -21.59 -15.86
N THR A 645 1.53 -21.27 -14.87
CA THR A 645 2.88 -20.73 -15.07
C THR A 645 3.74 -21.68 -15.89
N GLY A 646 3.51 -22.99 -15.82
CA GLY A 646 4.22 -23.98 -16.64
C GLY A 646 4.10 -23.69 -18.15
N MET A 647 2.90 -23.31 -18.60
CA MET A 647 2.60 -22.99 -20.00
C MET A 647 2.99 -21.56 -20.37
N SER A 648 2.86 -20.62 -19.44
CA SER A 648 2.98 -19.18 -19.71
C SER A 648 4.30 -18.54 -19.23
N LYS A 649 5.26 -19.33 -18.74
CA LYS A 649 6.56 -18.85 -18.19
C LYS A 649 7.39 -17.98 -19.14
N HIS A 650 7.24 -18.17 -20.45
CA HIS A 650 7.98 -17.41 -21.47
C HIS A 650 7.40 -16.00 -21.71
N ILE A 651 6.19 -15.74 -21.22
CA ILE A 651 5.49 -14.46 -21.42
C ILE A 651 5.92 -13.50 -20.31
N GLN A 652 6.78 -12.55 -20.62
CA GLN A 652 7.24 -11.58 -19.63
C GLN A 652 6.19 -10.50 -19.35
N GLN A 653 5.40 -10.13 -20.35
CA GLN A 653 4.39 -9.08 -20.28
C GLN A 653 3.16 -9.43 -21.12
N ALA A 654 1.96 -9.20 -20.59
CA ALA A 654 0.73 -9.31 -21.35
C ALA A 654 0.55 -8.09 -22.28
N PRO A 655 0.26 -8.28 -23.58
CA PRO A 655 -0.14 -7.21 -24.49
C PRO A 655 -1.26 -6.36 -23.91
N ARG A 656 -1.17 -5.02 -24.03
CA ARG A 656 -2.23 -4.12 -23.58
C ARG A 656 -3.55 -4.50 -24.25
N GLY A 657 -4.62 -4.52 -23.46
CA GLY A 657 -5.96 -4.87 -23.93
C GLY A 657 -6.34 -6.35 -23.85
N SER A 658 -5.39 -7.27 -23.67
CA SER A 658 -5.72 -8.70 -23.53
C SER A 658 -6.45 -9.02 -22.22
N VAL A 659 -7.14 -10.17 -22.18
CA VAL A 659 -7.88 -10.61 -20.97
C VAL A 659 -6.94 -10.71 -19.77
N CYS A 660 -5.78 -11.35 -19.94
CA CYS A 660 -4.77 -11.47 -18.89
C CYS A 660 -4.17 -10.12 -18.50
N HIS A 661 -3.98 -9.20 -19.46
CA HIS A 661 -3.56 -7.83 -19.11
C HIS A 661 -4.57 -7.18 -18.17
N LYS A 662 -5.88 -7.25 -18.50
CA LYS A 662 -6.96 -6.73 -17.65
C LYS A 662 -7.01 -7.40 -16.27
N ILE A 663 -6.91 -8.73 -16.19
CA ILE A 663 -6.86 -9.45 -14.90
C ILE A 663 -5.70 -8.92 -14.03
N MET A 664 -4.52 -8.75 -14.63
CA MET A 664 -3.31 -8.36 -13.91
C MET A 664 -3.20 -6.85 -13.63
N SER A 665 -4.03 -6.01 -14.23
CA SER A 665 -4.00 -4.54 -14.04
C SER A 665 -5.23 -3.96 -13.36
N THR A 666 -6.33 -4.71 -13.23
CA THR A 666 -7.58 -4.21 -12.63
C THR A 666 -7.58 -4.34 -11.11
N PHE A 667 -7.15 -5.49 -10.59
CA PHE A 667 -7.27 -5.85 -9.17
C PHE A 667 -5.90 -5.82 -8.48
N CYS A 668 -5.31 -4.64 -8.43
CA CYS A 668 -3.99 -4.43 -7.85
C CYS A 668 -3.96 -3.25 -6.87
N ILE A 669 -3.00 -3.33 -5.96
CA ILE A 669 -2.59 -2.35 -4.95
C ILE A 669 -1.37 -1.56 -5.47
N PHE A 670 -0.41 -2.24 -6.09
CA PHE A 670 0.86 -1.79 -6.66
C PHE A 670 0.82 -1.76 -8.19
N CYS A 671 -0.27 -1.23 -8.77
CA CYS A 671 -0.56 -1.37 -10.21
C CYS A 671 0.50 -0.82 -11.16
N HIS A 672 1.19 0.26 -10.81
CA HIS A 672 1.99 1.05 -11.76
C HIS A 672 3.50 0.80 -11.70
N ILE A 673 3.94 -0.17 -10.88
CA ILE A 673 5.38 -0.45 -10.65
C ILE A 673 5.64 -1.94 -10.37
N LEU A 674 4.75 -2.84 -10.77
CA LEU A 674 5.21 -4.21 -10.99
C LEU A 674 6.02 -4.20 -12.30
N PRO A 675 7.19 -4.86 -12.33
CA PRO A 675 8.22 -4.59 -13.30
C PRO A 675 7.72 -4.86 -14.72
N HIS A 676 7.49 -3.80 -15.48
CA HIS A 676 7.98 -3.78 -16.86
C HIS A 676 9.51 -3.90 -16.76
N ALA A 677 10.01 -5.14 -16.70
CA ALA A 677 11.42 -5.51 -16.84
C ALA A 677 12.45 -4.81 -15.91
N SER A 678 12.63 -5.27 -14.66
CA SER A 678 13.80 -4.85 -13.86
C SER A 678 14.25 -5.79 -12.71
N LEU A 679 13.86 -7.07 -12.69
CA LEU A 679 14.50 -8.08 -11.80
C LEU A 679 15.48 -9.02 -12.51
N ASN A 680 15.82 -8.76 -13.79
CA ASN A 680 16.94 -9.42 -14.47
C ASN A 680 17.88 -8.36 -15.05
N ARG A 681 18.94 -8.03 -14.29
CA ARG A 681 20.19 -7.49 -14.86
C ARG A 681 21.39 -8.13 -14.18
N THR A 682 21.64 -9.37 -14.55
CA THR A 682 22.98 -9.88 -14.86
C THR A 682 22.82 -10.92 -15.96
N PRO A 683 23.39 -10.73 -17.17
CA PRO A 683 23.67 -11.87 -18.01
C PRO A 683 24.73 -12.72 -17.28
N PRO A 684 24.64 -14.06 -17.27
CA PRO A 684 25.77 -14.88 -16.84
C PRO A 684 27.00 -14.49 -17.68
N PRO A 685 28.20 -14.41 -17.08
CA PRO A 685 29.41 -14.25 -17.88
C PRO A 685 29.46 -15.36 -18.93
N ARG A 686 29.73 -14.98 -20.19
CA ARG A 686 30.03 -15.95 -21.24
C ARG A 686 31.50 -16.36 -21.08
N PHE A 687 31.67 -17.67 -20.90
CA PHE A 687 32.91 -18.45 -20.71
C PHE A 687 33.63 -18.25 -19.38
#